data_AF-A0A7C1JK54-F1
#
_entry.id   AF-A0A7C1JK54-F1
#
_cell.length_a   1.000
_cell.length_b   1.000
_cell.length_c   1.000
_cell.angle_alpha   90.00
_cell.angle_beta   90.00
_cell.angle_gamma   90.00
#
_symmetry.space_group_name_H-M   'P 1'
#
loop_
_entity.id
_entity.type
_entity.pdbx_description
1 polymer ?
#
loop_
_entity_poly.entity_id
_entity_poly.type
_entity_poly.pdbx_seq_one_letter_code
_entity_poly.pdbx_strand_id
1 'polypeptide(L)'
;MRWFNRVISLMAVLLLGCSVASAGVVWYGAPLSGVPGGSGTWDWSTTANWWTGMAFVTWNNGDFWGVFSGSAANNDVTVSGTITRVDGMEFTATNPYVFSGGTITLNTSTGTTVTGSGDATISSVVAGNIASGVILTKTGTGVLRLTGTNTFTGNIALNGGVLEFLADGNLGNTANDFVFGGGTLRLAADATANWDPGSGRTLSFGSSSGVIDVAAANRQIIFNDAGQITAAAAGALVKRGPGTLAIHAANTGFLGTLRIEDGTVSFNNSANVIGASGTPATIQLAGGTLSLDDNTARTYTANVAVTASSTLVVNRASAGAGVTQTLGTLSIGDQTLTIRGGANVNSGTAIVAFGATTLTGNPTFTLIPGAGASLQTTIGALNDGGVPRTITTSGGRLVMNAAAASMVADSRLILNGGIAEVTNATALGSASIMVNAGKFVNNVGTVANPITLSGAGTLASRGGDRTFSGPITINGNPTIVLADDGWDQSTTARSVTLSGVVSGSGKITVVPGSGTTGKTLLLNNAGNTFTGDVEVNASGNTVTLGYRINAPAGQDFINRAGTFNIGVAASATDLNKPVIIGNGATVVSYGGTTELRGTGSALNEVGTRIDAGAMVYAAGGTINVGTDSDNNEFLVRVEDGALIWADGGTITLRGRATGSGTAATTVLGDLRATAGGTINVGANSSDTESRIALGTTTDLIADGGTINLRHRHATLNLTPTTVGSITVINGGRLLLGGNNSGASGNLSMNVNHYVDVGGVPVPSLWTIGKTGDNDSPVFTINRASAPGANDGIDNTKGLTLESARGILRYNAPTVTFVSAFDADPNNWLDGEVRPVLIGGVIDISTAAGSTFNYKLATQIGWGQVLQGWGQVGTSTSQRHVIPAEGLTLYGNDGSAASTQVLTFMGTLDETLGQLRIRIGDNDGVRLGLPSTTASPYVMRPGQITADLQTAAKN
;
A
#
# COMPACT_ATOMS: atom_id res chain seq x y z
N MET A 1 37.49 24.90 -49.44
CA MET A 1 38.52 25.82 -48.90
C MET A 1 38.68 25.76 -47.37
N ARG A 2 37.63 25.56 -46.56
CA ARG A 2 37.74 25.43 -45.09
C ARG A 2 38.33 24.10 -44.56
N TRP A 3 38.36 23.06 -45.39
CA TRP A 3 38.97 21.76 -45.06
C TRP A 3 40.50 21.74 -45.27
N PHE A 4 41.01 22.56 -46.19
CA PHE A 4 42.45 22.65 -46.49
C PHE A 4 43.22 23.48 -45.44
N ASN A 5 42.58 24.49 -44.83
CA ASN A 5 43.23 25.30 -43.78
C ASN A 5 43.31 24.58 -42.42
N ARG A 6 42.47 23.56 -42.16
CA ARG A 6 42.54 22.77 -40.91
C ARG A 6 43.66 21.72 -40.93
N VAL A 7 43.98 21.17 -42.10
CA VAL A 7 45.10 20.23 -42.26
C VAL A 7 46.44 20.96 -42.19
N ILE A 8 46.54 22.19 -42.70
CA ILE A 8 47.76 23.00 -42.61
C ILE A 8 48.01 23.50 -41.17
N SER A 9 46.98 23.85 -40.39
CA SER A 9 47.17 24.20 -38.96
C SER A 9 47.50 23.00 -38.07
N LEU A 10 46.98 21.80 -38.35
CA LEU A 10 47.31 20.59 -37.59
C LEU A 10 48.72 20.07 -37.93
N MET A 11 49.18 20.24 -39.17
CA MET A 11 50.56 19.95 -39.57
C MET A 11 51.55 21.06 -39.15
N ALA A 12 51.13 22.32 -39.07
CA ALA A 12 51.99 23.42 -38.61
C ALA A 12 52.30 23.36 -37.10
N VAL A 13 51.38 22.85 -36.27
CA VAL A 13 51.64 22.64 -34.83
C VAL A 13 52.51 21.40 -34.58
N LEU A 14 52.48 20.40 -35.47
CA LEU A 14 53.36 19.22 -35.39
C LEU A 14 54.77 19.51 -35.94
N LEU A 15 54.95 20.48 -36.84
CA LEU A 15 56.25 20.82 -37.44
C LEU A 15 56.97 22.04 -36.83
N LEU A 16 56.35 22.83 -35.96
CA LEU A 16 57.03 23.96 -35.28
C LEU A 16 57.88 23.55 -34.06
N GLY A 17 57.98 22.24 -33.77
CA GLY A 17 58.86 21.68 -32.74
C GLY A 17 60.17 21.09 -33.26
N CYS A 18 60.41 21.05 -34.57
CA CYS A 18 61.70 20.62 -35.10
C CYS A 18 62.70 21.79 -35.02
N SER A 19 63.20 22.06 -33.82
CA SER A 19 64.63 22.34 -33.73
C SER A 19 65.35 21.12 -34.30
N VAL A 20 66.46 21.33 -35.00
CA VAL A 20 67.38 20.26 -35.40
C VAL A 20 67.62 19.36 -34.18
N ALA A 21 67.00 18.17 -34.17
CA ALA A 21 67.18 17.21 -33.09
C ALA A 21 68.66 16.91 -33.00
N SER A 22 69.21 17.09 -31.80
CA SER A 22 70.57 16.65 -31.55
C SER A 22 70.66 15.13 -31.75
N ALA A 23 71.82 14.63 -32.19
CA ALA A 23 71.99 13.21 -32.46
C ALA A 23 71.74 12.39 -31.18
N GLY A 24 70.72 11.55 -31.18
CA GLY A 24 70.41 10.67 -30.06
C GLY A 24 71.56 9.70 -29.75
N VAL A 25 71.95 9.59 -28.49
CA VAL A 25 72.99 8.69 -28.00
C VAL A 25 72.39 7.54 -27.21
N VAL A 26 72.78 6.30 -27.52
CA VAL A 26 72.16 5.09 -26.95
C VAL A 26 72.93 4.63 -25.71
N TRP A 27 72.20 4.35 -24.62
CA TRP A 27 72.75 3.83 -23.38
C TRP A 27 73.12 2.33 -23.50
N TYR A 28 74.28 1.93 -22.98
CA TYR A 28 74.76 0.53 -22.97
C TYR A 28 75.09 -0.05 -21.59
N GLY A 29 75.03 0.76 -20.52
CA GLY A 29 75.36 0.36 -19.13
C GLY A 29 76.83 0.04 -18.88
N ALA A 30 77.47 -0.68 -19.80
CA ALA A 30 78.89 -0.98 -19.90
C ALA A 30 79.34 -0.91 -21.38
N PRO A 31 80.45 -0.25 -21.73
CA PRO A 31 80.80 0.04 -23.12
C PRO A 31 81.15 -1.20 -23.97
N LEU A 32 81.35 -2.37 -23.35
CA LEU A 32 81.77 -3.61 -24.01
C LEU A 32 80.72 -4.73 -23.93
N SER A 33 79.51 -4.45 -23.46
CA SER A 33 78.43 -5.45 -23.34
C SER A 33 77.91 -5.95 -24.69
N GLY A 34 78.09 -5.17 -25.76
CA GLY A 34 77.62 -5.48 -27.13
C GLY A 34 76.11 -5.39 -27.31
N VAL A 35 75.34 -5.16 -26.24
CA VAL A 35 73.87 -5.10 -26.25
C VAL A 35 73.44 -3.74 -25.70
N PRO A 36 72.57 -2.97 -26.40
CA PRO A 36 72.00 -1.74 -25.85
C PRO A 36 71.29 -2.01 -24.52
N GLY A 37 71.38 -1.04 -23.61
CA GLY A 37 70.73 -1.03 -22.32
C GLY A 37 71.51 -1.68 -21.17
N GLY A 38 70.83 -1.92 -20.05
CA GLY A 38 71.43 -2.55 -18.86
C GLY A 38 71.81 -1.56 -17.75
N SER A 39 72.16 -2.12 -16.59
CA SER A 39 72.59 -1.34 -15.43
C SER A 39 73.99 -0.72 -15.62
N GLY A 40 74.22 0.46 -15.04
CA GLY A 40 75.51 1.14 -15.12
C GLY A 40 75.55 2.51 -14.42
N THR A 41 76.73 3.14 -14.40
CA THR A 41 76.92 4.48 -13.84
C THR A 41 76.81 5.53 -14.94
N TRP A 42 75.94 6.52 -14.77
CA TRP A 42 75.86 7.71 -15.63
C TRP A 42 76.58 8.87 -14.95
N ASP A 43 77.71 9.29 -15.52
CA ASP A 43 78.43 10.49 -15.13
C ASP A 43 78.71 11.39 -16.36
N TRP A 44 79.23 12.58 -16.12
CA TRP A 44 79.47 13.59 -17.17
C TRP A 44 80.91 13.60 -17.73
N SER A 45 81.86 12.81 -17.19
CA SER A 45 83.28 13.02 -17.53
C SER A 45 84.19 11.78 -17.52
N THR A 46 83.76 10.66 -16.94
CA THR A 46 84.61 9.49 -16.69
C THR A 46 84.14 8.21 -17.38
N THR A 47 82.84 7.95 -17.51
CA THR A 47 82.33 6.69 -18.08
C THR A 47 81.79 6.86 -19.50
N ALA A 48 82.37 6.10 -20.44
CA ALA A 48 81.99 6.14 -21.85
C ALA A 48 80.81 5.19 -22.18
N ASN A 49 79.68 5.35 -21.49
CA ASN A 49 78.53 4.41 -21.59
C ASN A 49 77.53 4.75 -22.72
N TRP A 50 77.83 5.76 -23.54
CA TRP A 50 76.93 6.30 -24.55
C TRP A 50 77.43 6.01 -25.96
N TRP A 51 76.63 5.31 -26.76
CA TRP A 51 76.94 4.97 -28.14
C TRP A 51 76.37 6.02 -29.11
N THR A 52 77.23 6.62 -29.93
CA THR A 52 76.84 7.64 -30.93
C THR A 52 76.42 7.07 -32.30
N GLY A 53 76.44 5.74 -32.45
CA GLY A 53 76.41 5.10 -33.78
C GLY A 53 77.81 4.80 -34.34
N MET A 54 78.85 5.44 -33.79
CA MET A 54 80.23 5.29 -34.26
C MET A 54 81.22 4.95 -33.15
N ALA A 55 81.04 5.51 -31.95
CA ALA A 55 81.94 5.30 -30.82
C ALA A 55 81.20 5.40 -29.49
N PHE A 56 81.81 4.80 -28.47
CA PHE A 56 81.44 5.02 -27.08
C PHE A 56 82.04 6.33 -26.56
N VAL A 57 81.21 7.19 -25.99
CA VAL A 57 81.56 8.52 -25.48
C VAL A 57 81.05 8.73 -24.07
N THR A 58 81.67 9.65 -23.34
CA THR A 58 81.12 10.17 -22.07
C THR A 58 79.91 11.06 -22.35
N TRP A 59 79.03 11.23 -21.36
CA TRP A 59 77.94 12.19 -21.50
C TRP A 59 78.51 13.60 -21.71
N ASN A 60 78.13 14.26 -22.80
CA ASN A 60 78.43 15.66 -23.00
C ASN A 60 77.26 16.47 -22.45
N ASN A 61 77.55 17.38 -21.52
CA ASN A 61 76.57 18.34 -20.98
C ASN A 61 76.10 19.40 -22.02
N GLY A 62 76.32 19.15 -23.32
CA GLY A 62 75.74 19.87 -24.45
C GLY A 62 74.46 19.22 -24.97
N ASP A 63 74.14 19.42 -26.25
CA ASP A 63 72.90 18.97 -26.88
C ASP A 63 72.83 17.43 -27.00
N PHE A 64 72.65 16.67 -25.91
CA PHE A 64 72.49 15.21 -25.96
C PHE A 64 71.07 14.78 -25.62
N TRP A 65 70.53 13.94 -26.50
CA TRP A 65 69.29 13.21 -26.34
C TRP A 65 69.60 11.76 -25.94
N GLY A 66 69.24 11.35 -24.73
CA GLY A 66 69.56 10.02 -24.21
C GLY A 66 68.52 8.97 -24.60
N VAL A 67 68.95 7.90 -25.27
CA VAL A 67 68.09 6.78 -25.67
C VAL A 67 68.36 5.55 -24.80
N PHE A 68 67.40 5.22 -23.95
CA PHE A 68 67.41 4.09 -23.03
C PHE A 68 66.57 2.95 -23.62
N SER A 69 67.26 2.03 -24.31
CA SER A 69 66.65 0.94 -25.08
C SER A 69 67.18 -0.42 -24.63
N GLY A 70 66.84 -1.47 -25.37
CA GLY A 70 67.39 -2.81 -25.16
C GLY A 70 66.55 -3.73 -24.28
N SER A 71 67.02 -4.97 -24.17
CA SER A 71 66.30 -6.08 -23.52
C SER A 71 67.03 -6.62 -22.28
N ALA A 72 67.90 -5.83 -21.66
CA ALA A 72 68.61 -6.23 -20.47
C ALA A 72 67.64 -6.58 -19.32
N ALA A 73 68.00 -7.57 -18.51
CA ALA A 73 67.15 -8.03 -17.40
C ALA A 73 66.97 -6.95 -16.32
N ASN A 74 68.03 -6.20 -16.01
CA ASN A 74 68.03 -5.09 -15.06
C ASN A 74 68.52 -3.82 -15.76
N ASN A 75 67.89 -2.69 -15.45
CA ASN A 75 68.12 -1.39 -16.08
C ASN A 75 68.35 -0.30 -15.00
N ASP A 76 69.18 -0.62 -14.00
CA ASP A 76 69.49 0.29 -12.89
C ASP A 76 70.61 1.26 -13.26
N VAL A 77 70.27 2.54 -13.41
CA VAL A 77 71.21 3.61 -13.75
C VAL A 77 71.56 4.40 -12.48
N THR A 78 72.81 4.32 -12.06
CA THR A 78 73.32 5.13 -10.94
C THR A 78 73.87 6.44 -11.49
N VAL A 79 73.18 7.54 -11.23
CA VAL A 79 73.64 8.89 -11.56
C VAL A 79 74.75 9.29 -10.59
N SER A 80 75.95 9.56 -11.09
CA SER A 80 77.09 9.96 -10.29
C SER A 80 77.37 11.46 -10.46
N GLY A 81 77.27 12.21 -9.37
CA GLY A 81 77.40 13.67 -9.37
C GLY A 81 76.21 14.38 -10.02
N THR A 82 76.47 15.48 -10.73
CA THR A 82 75.44 16.27 -11.40
C THR A 82 75.59 16.15 -12.91
N ILE A 83 74.57 15.64 -13.58
CA ILE A 83 74.39 15.80 -15.02
C ILE A 83 73.81 17.19 -15.25
N THR A 84 74.57 18.10 -15.86
CA THR A 84 74.24 19.54 -15.84
C THR A 84 73.29 19.97 -16.95
N ARG A 85 73.01 19.10 -17.93
CA ARG A 85 72.00 19.33 -18.96
C ARG A 85 71.56 18.01 -19.63
N VAL A 86 70.25 17.89 -19.89
CA VAL A 86 69.63 16.82 -20.69
C VAL A 86 68.58 17.42 -21.63
N ASP A 87 68.75 17.26 -22.94
CA ASP A 87 67.81 17.82 -23.94
C ASP A 87 66.57 16.94 -24.10
N GLY A 88 66.74 15.63 -23.98
CA GLY A 88 65.62 14.70 -23.92
C GLY A 88 66.04 13.31 -23.53
N MET A 89 65.04 12.50 -23.21
CA MET A 89 65.18 11.12 -22.81
C MET A 89 64.12 10.28 -23.53
N GLU A 90 64.54 9.17 -24.12
CA GLU A 90 63.64 8.23 -24.78
C GLU A 90 63.78 6.84 -24.15
N PHE A 91 62.67 6.28 -23.68
CA PHE A 91 62.61 4.96 -23.07
C PHE A 91 61.88 3.97 -23.96
N THR A 92 62.60 2.99 -24.52
CA THR A 92 62.02 1.97 -25.42
C THR A 92 62.29 0.55 -24.96
N ALA A 93 62.99 0.36 -23.84
CA ALA A 93 63.23 -0.96 -23.27
C ALA A 93 61.94 -1.62 -22.75
N THR A 94 61.94 -2.95 -22.79
CA THR A 94 60.83 -3.77 -22.26
C THR A 94 60.79 -3.77 -20.74
N ASN A 95 61.95 -3.80 -20.09
CA ASN A 95 62.06 -3.71 -18.63
C ASN A 95 62.24 -2.25 -18.19
N PRO A 96 61.59 -1.79 -17.11
CA PRO A 96 61.66 -0.39 -16.69
C PRO A 96 63.09 0.03 -16.32
N TYR A 97 63.47 1.25 -16.69
CA TYR A 97 64.70 1.87 -16.17
C TYR A 97 64.49 2.44 -14.77
N VAL A 98 65.50 2.34 -13.91
CA VAL A 98 65.46 2.94 -12.57
C VAL A 98 66.69 3.80 -12.37
N PHE A 99 66.50 5.10 -12.16
CA PHE A 99 67.56 6.06 -11.90
C PHE A 99 67.65 6.36 -10.41
N SER A 100 68.86 6.36 -9.86
CA SER A 100 69.12 6.71 -8.47
C SER A 100 70.45 7.43 -8.30
N GLY A 101 70.68 8.06 -7.15
CA GLY A 101 71.93 8.75 -6.83
C GLY A 101 71.85 10.25 -7.02
N GLY A 102 72.73 10.81 -7.85
CA GLY A 102 72.96 12.24 -8.03
C GLY A 102 71.83 13.01 -8.74
N THR A 103 72.18 14.15 -9.32
CA THR A 103 71.23 15.13 -9.88
C THR A 103 71.19 15.07 -11.41
N ILE A 104 69.99 15.08 -11.97
CA ILE A 104 69.72 15.23 -13.41
C ILE A 104 69.16 16.64 -13.65
N THR A 105 69.90 17.49 -14.35
CA THR A 105 69.45 18.84 -14.69
C THR A 105 68.82 18.86 -16.08
N LEU A 106 67.56 19.30 -16.15
CA LEU A 106 66.80 19.47 -17.38
C LEU A 106 67.33 20.65 -18.20
N ASN A 107 67.09 20.65 -19.51
CA ASN A 107 67.45 21.74 -20.40
C ASN A 107 66.64 23.00 -20.05
N THR A 108 67.33 24.03 -19.57
CA THR A 108 66.72 25.28 -19.12
C THR A 108 66.49 26.33 -20.22
N SER A 109 66.82 26.01 -21.47
CA SER A 109 66.61 26.88 -22.64
C SER A 109 65.33 26.56 -23.40
N THR A 110 65.03 25.27 -23.57
CA THR A 110 63.89 24.79 -24.40
C THR A 110 63.02 23.75 -23.69
N GLY A 111 63.39 23.34 -22.47
CA GLY A 111 62.76 22.24 -21.77
C GLY A 111 63.30 20.88 -22.21
N THR A 112 62.99 19.85 -21.43
CA THR A 112 63.38 18.47 -21.71
C THR A 112 62.15 17.66 -22.11
N THR A 113 62.25 16.89 -23.19
CA THR A 113 61.20 15.94 -23.59
C THR A 113 61.53 14.53 -23.12
N VAL A 114 60.59 13.87 -22.46
CA VAL A 114 60.64 12.44 -22.13
C VAL A 114 59.61 11.69 -22.96
N THR A 115 60.06 10.70 -23.73
CA THR A 115 59.22 9.93 -24.67
C THR A 115 59.48 8.42 -24.60
N GLY A 116 58.76 7.67 -25.42
CA GLY A 116 58.93 6.24 -25.62
C GLY A 116 57.81 5.39 -25.00
N SER A 117 57.84 4.10 -25.29
CA SER A 117 56.85 3.12 -24.83
C SER A 117 57.25 2.37 -23.57
N GLY A 118 58.53 2.42 -23.18
CA GLY A 118 59.06 1.80 -21.97
C GLY A 118 58.86 2.68 -20.74
N ASP A 119 58.81 2.04 -19.58
CA ASP A 119 58.63 2.72 -18.30
C ASP A 119 59.97 3.14 -17.69
N ALA A 120 59.96 4.20 -16.89
CA ALA A 120 61.12 4.69 -16.17
C ALA A 120 60.74 5.23 -14.78
N THR A 121 61.54 4.91 -13.77
CA THR A 121 61.46 5.49 -12.43
C THR A 121 62.69 6.34 -12.17
N ILE A 122 62.51 7.62 -11.87
CA ILE A 122 63.60 8.54 -11.50
C ILE A 122 63.52 8.87 -10.01
N SER A 123 64.42 8.25 -9.25
CA SER A 123 64.63 8.51 -7.82
C SER A 123 65.74 9.53 -7.57
N SER A 124 66.56 9.83 -8.59
CA SER A 124 67.49 10.96 -8.60
C SER A 124 66.75 12.30 -8.47
N VAL A 125 67.46 13.32 -7.97
CA VAL A 125 66.95 14.70 -7.96
C VAL A 125 66.89 15.23 -9.39
N VAL A 126 65.73 15.69 -9.83
CA VAL A 126 65.55 16.39 -11.11
C VAL A 126 65.56 17.90 -10.85
N ALA A 127 66.43 18.63 -11.54
CA ALA A 127 66.66 20.07 -11.38
C ALA A 127 66.55 20.81 -12.71
N GLY A 128 66.64 22.14 -12.69
CA GLY A 128 66.57 23.01 -13.87
C GLY A 128 65.54 24.13 -13.70
N ASN A 129 65.77 25.30 -14.25
CA ASN A 129 64.89 26.46 -14.06
C ASN A 129 64.57 27.13 -15.40
N ILE A 130 63.31 27.06 -15.81
CA ILE A 130 62.71 27.91 -16.84
C ILE A 130 61.71 28.83 -16.16
N ALA A 131 61.98 30.14 -16.21
CA ALA A 131 61.16 31.14 -15.54
C ALA A 131 59.75 31.27 -16.12
N SER A 132 59.57 31.00 -17.41
CA SER A 132 58.27 30.95 -18.10
C SER A 132 58.36 29.99 -19.29
N GLY A 133 57.43 29.05 -19.38
CA GLY A 133 57.42 28.00 -20.40
C GLY A 133 57.38 26.60 -19.82
N VAL A 134 57.60 25.60 -20.67
CA VAL A 134 57.55 24.19 -20.30
C VAL A 134 58.97 23.69 -20.04
N ILE A 135 59.24 23.18 -18.84
CA ILE A 135 60.52 22.58 -18.48
C ILE A 135 60.54 21.07 -18.73
N LEU A 136 59.39 20.40 -18.60
CA LEU A 136 59.26 18.96 -18.78
C LEU A 136 58.08 18.65 -19.70
N THR A 137 58.34 17.98 -20.81
CA THR A 137 57.30 17.45 -21.70
C THR A 137 57.28 15.93 -21.64
N LYS A 138 56.19 15.34 -21.15
CA LYS A 138 55.96 13.88 -21.21
C LYS A 138 55.12 13.54 -22.43
N THR A 139 55.68 12.70 -23.30
CA THR A 139 55.01 12.12 -24.47
C THR A 139 55.34 10.63 -24.58
N GLY A 140 54.92 9.96 -25.65
CA GLY A 140 54.99 8.49 -25.75
C GLY A 140 54.01 7.78 -24.80
N THR A 141 53.92 6.45 -24.88
CA THR A 141 52.91 5.67 -24.15
C THR A 141 53.37 5.17 -22.77
N GLY A 142 54.66 5.18 -22.48
CA GLY A 142 55.22 4.66 -21.22
C GLY A 142 54.90 5.51 -19.99
N VAL A 143 55.19 4.96 -18.82
CA VAL A 143 55.08 5.60 -17.50
C VAL A 143 56.43 6.24 -17.12
N LEU A 144 56.41 7.53 -16.82
CA LEU A 144 57.51 8.20 -16.12
C LEU A 144 57.10 8.38 -14.66
N ARG A 145 57.76 7.68 -13.76
CA ARG A 145 57.54 7.78 -12.31
C ARG A 145 58.63 8.64 -11.69
N LEU A 146 58.25 9.72 -10.99
CA LEU A 146 59.16 10.58 -10.26
C LEU A 146 59.01 10.33 -8.75
N THR A 147 60.11 10.00 -8.08
CA THR A 147 60.12 9.68 -6.64
C THR A 147 61.14 10.50 -5.85
N GLY A 148 62.11 11.14 -6.54
CA GLY A 148 63.07 12.07 -5.93
C GLY A 148 62.42 13.37 -5.46
N THR A 149 63.10 14.08 -4.54
CA THR A 149 62.73 15.45 -4.14
C THR A 149 63.25 16.41 -5.20
N ASN A 150 62.39 16.76 -6.14
CA ASN A 150 62.76 17.50 -7.34
C ASN A 150 62.69 19.01 -7.11
N THR A 151 63.56 19.76 -7.78
CA THR A 151 63.72 21.22 -7.61
C THR A 151 63.52 22.00 -8.90
N PHE A 152 63.15 21.32 -9.99
CA PHE A 152 62.95 21.98 -11.28
C PHE A 152 61.80 23.00 -11.23
N THR A 153 61.94 24.09 -11.96
CA THR A 153 60.95 25.18 -12.08
C THR A 153 60.57 25.38 -13.55
N GLY A 154 59.27 25.54 -13.82
CA GLY A 154 58.66 25.65 -15.14
C GLY A 154 57.49 24.66 -15.31
N ASN A 155 56.65 24.87 -16.32
CA ASN A 155 55.43 24.08 -16.51
C ASN A 155 55.75 22.64 -16.95
N ILE A 156 54.83 21.72 -16.63
CA ILE A 156 54.88 20.31 -17.03
C ILE A 156 53.82 20.08 -18.12
N ALA A 157 54.24 19.73 -19.33
CA ALA A 157 53.34 19.35 -20.41
C ALA A 157 53.13 17.83 -20.45
N LEU A 158 51.87 17.40 -20.41
CA LEU A 158 51.46 15.99 -20.47
C LEU A 158 50.76 15.72 -21.81
N ASN A 159 51.54 15.39 -22.84
CA ASN A 159 51.05 15.16 -24.20
C ASN A 159 50.70 13.68 -24.48
N GLY A 160 51.23 12.75 -23.69
CA GLY A 160 50.93 11.32 -23.81
C GLY A 160 51.49 10.48 -22.66
N GLY A 161 51.00 9.25 -22.53
CA GLY A 161 51.45 8.31 -21.50
C GLY A 161 51.10 8.76 -20.09
N VAL A 162 51.89 8.35 -19.10
CA VAL A 162 51.63 8.65 -17.68
C VAL A 162 52.83 9.34 -17.05
N LEU A 163 52.58 10.41 -16.30
CA LEU A 163 53.46 10.93 -15.26
C LEU A 163 52.91 10.46 -13.90
N GLU A 164 53.67 9.67 -13.17
CA GLU A 164 53.29 9.11 -11.87
C GLU A 164 54.16 9.69 -10.75
N PHE A 165 53.56 9.99 -9.60
CA PHE A 165 54.23 10.58 -8.44
C PHE A 165 53.64 10.08 -7.11
N LEU A 166 54.35 10.29 -6.00
CA LEU A 166 53.91 9.90 -4.66
C LEU A 166 53.62 11.10 -3.74
N ALA A 167 54.33 12.21 -3.93
CA ALA A 167 54.22 13.42 -3.12
C ALA A 167 54.49 14.69 -3.96
N ASP A 168 54.02 15.85 -3.50
CA ASP A 168 54.14 17.11 -4.26
C ASP A 168 55.59 17.47 -4.61
N GLY A 169 56.54 17.20 -3.71
CA GLY A 169 57.97 17.42 -3.97
C GLY A 169 58.55 16.61 -5.13
N ASN A 170 57.86 15.57 -5.62
CA ASN A 170 58.24 14.86 -6.83
C ASN A 170 57.95 15.66 -8.12
N LEU A 171 57.11 16.69 -8.05
CA LEU A 171 56.64 17.49 -9.19
C LEU A 171 57.42 18.81 -9.35
N GLY A 172 58.53 18.96 -8.62
CA GLY A 172 59.36 20.16 -8.65
C GLY A 172 58.80 21.29 -7.82
N ASN A 173 59.18 22.52 -8.16
CA ASN A 173 58.70 23.75 -7.51
C ASN A 173 57.16 23.79 -7.43
N THR A 174 56.62 24.27 -6.30
CA THR A 174 55.17 24.38 -6.05
C THR A 174 54.44 25.33 -7.00
N ALA A 175 55.17 26.14 -7.76
CA ALA A 175 54.63 27.01 -8.82
C ALA A 175 54.56 26.33 -10.21
N ASN A 176 54.93 25.06 -10.34
CA ASN A 176 54.86 24.39 -11.66
C ASN A 176 53.42 24.02 -11.99
N ASP A 177 52.91 24.64 -13.06
CA ASP A 177 51.61 24.32 -13.65
C ASP A 177 51.67 23.06 -14.53
N PHE A 178 50.51 22.45 -14.75
CA PHE A 178 50.32 21.35 -15.69
C PHE A 178 49.55 21.79 -16.92
N VAL A 179 50.03 21.39 -18.10
CA VAL A 179 49.36 21.60 -19.38
C VAL A 179 49.08 20.24 -20.01
N PHE A 180 47.81 19.87 -20.12
CA PHE A 180 47.40 18.58 -20.67
C PHE A 180 47.16 18.67 -22.19
N GLY A 181 47.91 17.86 -22.94
CA GLY A 181 47.77 17.65 -24.38
C GLY A 181 47.30 16.24 -24.77
N GLY A 182 46.97 15.38 -23.81
CA GLY A 182 46.55 14.00 -24.04
C GLY A 182 47.04 12.98 -22.99
N GLY A 183 47.95 13.38 -22.11
CA GLY A 183 48.58 12.49 -21.12
C GLY A 183 47.78 12.33 -19.82
N THR A 184 48.34 11.49 -18.93
CA THR A 184 47.81 11.16 -17.61
C THR A 184 48.72 11.66 -16.50
N LEU A 185 48.14 12.31 -15.49
CA LEU A 185 48.77 12.54 -14.20
C LEU A 185 48.22 11.50 -13.20
N ARG A 186 49.10 10.70 -12.60
CA ARG A 186 48.71 9.62 -11.68
C ARG A 186 49.30 9.83 -10.28
N LEU A 187 48.42 9.89 -9.27
CA LEU A 187 48.83 9.67 -7.89
C LEU A 187 48.96 8.16 -7.67
N ALA A 188 50.16 7.71 -7.35
CA ALA A 188 50.49 6.31 -7.29
C ALA A 188 49.69 5.55 -6.21
N ALA A 189 49.50 4.24 -6.41
CA ALA A 189 48.76 3.40 -5.47
C ALA A 189 49.48 3.28 -4.11
N ASP A 190 50.80 3.42 -4.10
CA ASP A 190 51.66 3.38 -2.92
C ASP A 190 51.94 4.76 -2.30
N ALA A 191 51.26 5.82 -2.75
CA ALA A 191 51.33 7.12 -2.11
C ALA A 191 50.82 7.06 -0.66
N THR A 192 51.54 7.69 0.28
CA THR A 192 51.23 7.62 1.71
C THR A 192 50.30 8.73 2.20
N ALA A 193 50.01 9.73 1.37
CA ALA A 193 49.15 10.87 1.68
C ALA A 193 48.23 11.24 0.51
N ASN A 194 47.21 12.06 0.79
CA ASN A 194 46.45 12.77 -0.25
C ASN A 194 47.32 13.88 -0.85
N TRP A 195 46.98 14.30 -2.07
CA TRP A 195 47.66 15.43 -2.72
C TRP A 195 46.74 16.64 -2.84
N ASP A 196 47.21 17.79 -2.35
CA ASP A 196 46.64 19.11 -2.58
C ASP A 196 47.70 19.93 -3.32
N PRO A 197 47.46 20.39 -4.56
CA PRO A 197 48.42 21.20 -5.31
C PRO A 197 48.65 22.59 -4.69
N GLY A 198 47.76 23.05 -3.80
CA GLY A 198 47.72 24.43 -3.30
C GLY A 198 47.50 25.47 -4.42
N SER A 199 47.46 26.75 -4.04
CA SER A 199 47.24 27.85 -5.00
C SER A 199 48.37 28.07 -6.01
N GLY A 200 49.50 27.37 -5.85
CA GLY A 200 50.68 27.50 -6.71
C GLY A 200 50.62 26.70 -8.01
N ARG A 201 49.77 25.66 -8.11
CA ARG A 201 49.67 24.83 -9.32
C ARG A 201 48.28 24.88 -9.93
N THR A 202 48.24 25.20 -11.21
CA THR A 202 47.06 25.11 -12.07
C THR A 202 47.16 23.89 -12.99
N LEU A 203 46.06 23.18 -13.18
CA LEU A 203 45.92 22.13 -14.16
C LEU A 203 45.07 22.64 -15.33
N SER A 204 45.71 22.81 -16.48
CA SER A 204 45.08 23.32 -17.69
C SER A 204 44.83 22.22 -18.71
N PHE A 205 43.57 21.98 -19.03
CA PHE A 205 43.13 21.03 -20.03
C PHE A 205 42.90 21.75 -21.37
N GLY A 206 43.75 21.46 -22.36
CA GLY A 206 43.62 22.03 -23.70
C GLY A 206 42.43 21.45 -24.48
N SER A 207 42.51 21.44 -25.81
CA SER A 207 41.47 20.80 -26.64
C SER A 207 41.51 19.26 -26.62
N SER A 208 42.63 18.68 -26.20
CA SER A 208 42.77 17.24 -26.00
C SER A 208 42.31 16.84 -24.59
N SER A 209 41.77 15.63 -24.44
CA SER A 209 41.41 15.10 -23.12
C SER A 209 42.66 14.82 -22.28
N GLY A 210 42.72 15.33 -21.05
CA GLY A 210 43.72 14.96 -20.06
C GLY A 210 43.13 14.02 -19.01
N VAL A 211 43.96 13.18 -18.41
CA VAL A 211 43.52 12.20 -17.41
C VAL A 211 44.13 12.52 -16.05
N ILE A 212 43.29 12.51 -15.01
CA ILE A 212 43.72 12.39 -13.62
C ILE A 212 43.37 10.98 -13.15
N ASP A 213 44.38 10.26 -12.71
CA ASP A 213 44.26 8.89 -12.20
C ASP A 213 44.63 8.85 -10.71
N VAL A 214 43.70 8.43 -9.86
CA VAL A 214 43.93 8.24 -8.42
C VAL A 214 43.93 6.75 -8.15
N ALA A 215 45.12 6.14 -8.19
CA ALA A 215 45.26 4.70 -8.34
C ALA A 215 44.81 3.89 -7.11
N ALA A 216 44.79 4.47 -5.91
CA ALA A 216 44.34 3.83 -4.68
C ALA A 216 43.02 4.37 -4.16
N ALA A 217 42.11 3.47 -3.75
CA ALA A 217 40.74 3.80 -3.33
C ALA A 217 40.67 4.71 -2.10
N ASN A 218 41.67 4.63 -1.20
CA ASN A 218 41.75 5.43 0.02
C ASN A 218 42.55 6.73 -0.15
N ARG A 219 42.93 7.10 -1.38
CA ARG A 219 43.67 8.33 -1.71
C ARG A 219 42.77 9.34 -2.38
N GLN A 220 43.15 10.61 -2.24
CA GLN A 220 42.46 11.73 -2.85
C GLN A 220 43.44 12.72 -3.48
N ILE A 221 43.01 13.34 -4.58
CA ILE A 221 43.54 14.61 -5.07
C ILE A 221 42.49 15.68 -4.75
N ILE A 222 42.89 16.76 -4.10
CA ILE A 222 42.00 17.76 -3.52
C ILE A 222 42.32 19.14 -4.08
N PHE A 223 41.34 19.80 -4.71
CA PHE A 223 41.43 21.17 -5.18
C PHE A 223 40.64 22.10 -4.26
N ASN A 224 41.36 22.78 -3.36
CA ASN A 224 40.79 23.68 -2.36
C ASN A 224 40.84 25.17 -2.73
N ASP A 225 41.56 25.54 -3.78
CA ASP A 225 41.74 26.93 -4.22
C ASP A 225 41.00 27.23 -5.52
N ALA A 226 40.49 28.45 -5.66
CA ALA A 226 39.73 28.84 -6.85
C ALA A 226 40.63 28.97 -8.08
N GLY A 227 40.16 28.48 -9.23
CA GLY A 227 40.87 28.59 -10.51
C GLY A 227 42.00 27.57 -10.73
N GLN A 228 42.17 26.59 -9.82
CA GLN A 228 43.17 25.53 -9.97
C GLN A 228 42.94 24.63 -11.20
N ILE A 229 41.73 24.58 -11.74
CA ILE A 229 41.40 23.77 -12.91
C ILE A 229 40.84 24.67 -14.01
N THR A 230 41.41 24.57 -15.21
CA THR A 230 40.91 25.26 -16.41
C THR A 230 40.74 24.27 -17.54
N ALA A 231 39.76 24.50 -18.42
CA ALA A 231 39.54 23.65 -19.58
C ALA A 231 38.97 24.44 -20.75
N ALA A 232 39.52 24.25 -21.94
CA ALA A 232 38.90 24.74 -23.17
C ALA A 232 37.52 24.08 -23.38
N ALA A 233 36.62 24.72 -24.13
CA ALA A 233 35.25 24.21 -24.33
C ALA A 233 35.20 22.80 -24.97
N ALA A 234 36.17 22.47 -25.82
CA ALA A 234 36.32 21.12 -26.40
C ALA A 234 37.19 20.17 -25.55
N GLY A 235 37.81 20.68 -24.49
CA GLY A 235 38.68 19.93 -23.60
C GLY A 235 37.90 19.03 -22.66
N ALA A 236 38.57 17.99 -22.16
CA ALA A 236 38.01 17.13 -21.13
C ALA A 236 39.03 16.80 -20.04
N LEU A 237 38.58 16.85 -18.78
CA LEU A 237 39.24 16.23 -17.65
C LEU A 237 38.60 14.87 -17.42
N VAL A 238 39.38 13.81 -17.55
CA VAL A 238 38.95 12.43 -17.35
C VAL A 238 39.43 11.95 -15.99
N LYS A 239 38.51 11.53 -15.13
CA LYS A 239 38.81 10.90 -13.85
C LYS A 239 38.83 9.37 -13.99
N ARG A 240 39.97 8.76 -13.66
CA ARG A 240 40.22 7.31 -13.57
C ARG A 240 40.72 6.89 -12.20
N GLY A 241 40.77 5.59 -11.98
CA GLY A 241 41.25 4.95 -10.76
C GLY A 241 40.22 5.01 -9.63
N PRO A 242 40.30 4.08 -8.67
CA PRO A 242 39.28 3.91 -7.64
C PRO A 242 39.24 5.03 -6.59
N GLY A 243 40.28 5.87 -6.50
CA GLY A 243 40.35 6.97 -5.53
C GLY A 243 39.45 8.16 -5.84
N THR A 244 39.52 9.19 -4.99
CA THR A 244 38.65 10.37 -5.08
C THR A 244 39.34 11.57 -5.71
N LEU A 245 38.63 12.29 -6.57
CA LEU A 245 38.97 13.65 -7.01
C LEU A 245 38.03 14.63 -6.33
N ALA A 246 38.53 15.39 -5.37
CA ALA A 246 37.76 16.36 -4.60
C ALA A 246 37.95 17.75 -5.19
N ILE A 247 36.86 18.41 -5.58
CA ILE A 247 36.87 19.79 -6.12
C ILE A 247 36.00 20.65 -5.20
N HIS A 248 36.66 21.46 -4.37
CA HIS A 248 36.04 22.18 -3.25
C HIS A 248 36.01 23.70 -3.43
N ALA A 249 36.54 24.19 -4.55
CA ALA A 249 36.58 25.61 -4.89
C ALA A 249 36.04 25.88 -6.29
N ALA A 250 35.79 27.15 -6.59
CA ALA A 250 35.23 27.56 -7.88
C ALA A 250 36.27 27.48 -9.00
N ASN A 251 35.91 26.87 -10.13
CA ASN A 251 36.75 26.77 -11.33
C ASN A 251 36.00 27.29 -12.56
N THR A 252 35.79 28.61 -12.61
CA THR A 252 35.02 29.26 -13.69
C THR A 252 35.69 29.21 -15.05
N GLY A 253 37.02 28.99 -15.09
CA GLY A 253 37.78 28.75 -16.32
C GLY A 253 37.64 27.34 -16.89
N PHE A 254 36.91 26.44 -16.22
CA PHE A 254 36.62 25.10 -16.74
C PHE A 254 35.36 25.14 -17.62
N LEU A 255 35.53 25.20 -18.94
CA LEU A 255 34.41 25.29 -19.89
C LEU A 255 34.13 23.96 -20.61
N GLY A 256 34.94 22.94 -20.36
CA GLY A 256 34.91 21.64 -21.03
C GLY A 256 34.06 20.58 -20.33
N THR A 257 34.44 19.32 -20.54
CA THR A 257 33.75 18.15 -19.96
C THR A 257 34.56 17.54 -18.81
N LEU A 258 33.92 17.36 -17.66
CA LEU A 258 34.42 16.50 -16.59
C LEU A 258 33.85 15.10 -16.77
N ARG A 259 34.67 14.15 -17.20
CA ARG A 259 34.27 12.77 -17.51
C ARG A 259 34.70 11.82 -16.41
N ILE A 260 33.74 11.14 -15.79
CA ILE A 260 33.96 10.26 -14.63
C ILE A 260 33.84 8.81 -15.09
N GLU A 261 34.97 8.17 -15.39
CA GLU A 261 35.02 6.77 -15.83
C GLU A 261 35.08 5.81 -14.63
N ASP A 262 35.81 6.17 -13.56
CA ASP A 262 35.99 5.33 -12.37
C ASP A 262 36.26 6.15 -11.10
N GLY A 263 36.03 5.54 -9.93
CA GLY A 263 36.14 6.14 -8.62
C GLY A 263 35.10 7.25 -8.37
N THR A 264 35.47 8.22 -7.54
CA THR A 264 34.56 9.28 -7.10
C THR A 264 35.10 10.66 -7.49
N VAL A 265 34.23 11.53 -7.99
CA VAL A 265 34.42 12.98 -7.92
C VAL A 265 33.54 13.52 -6.80
N SER A 266 34.10 14.32 -5.90
CA SER A 266 33.38 14.97 -4.81
C SER A 266 33.35 16.48 -5.03
N PHE A 267 32.17 17.08 -4.93
CA PHE A 267 31.95 18.52 -4.96
C PHE A 267 31.58 19.02 -3.57
N ASN A 268 32.17 20.14 -3.15
CA ASN A 268 31.86 20.78 -1.87
C ASN A 268 32.01 22.31 -2.01
N ASN A 269 31.28 23.06 -1.19
CA ASN A 269 31.58 24.44 -0.81
C ASN A 269 31.54 25.50 -1.93
N SER A 270 31.10 25.18 -3.15
CA SER A 270 30.99 26.15 -4.25
C SER A 270 29.85 25.85 -5.23
N ALA A 271 29.21 26.89 -5.78
CA ALA A 271 28.16 26.77 -6.80
C ALA A 271 28.73 26.64 -8.23
N ASN A 272 29.97 27.09 -8.44
CA ASN A 272 30.67 27.05 -9.73
C ASN A 272 31.90 26.14 -9.62
N VAL A 273 31.70 24.94 -9.06
CA VAL A 273 32.79 23.95 -8.90
C VAL A 273 33.49 23.70 -10.24
N ILE A 274 32.71 23.66 -11.32
CA ILE A 274 33.15 23.75 -12.71
C ILE A 274 32.17 24.64 -13.51
N GLY A 275 32.67 25.32 -14.55
CA GLY A 275 31.84 26.18 -15.41
C GLY A 275 31.67 27.60 -14.88
N ALA A 276 31.30 28.50 -15.79
CA ALA A 276 30.94 29.88 -15.48
C ALA A 276 29.42 30.08 -15.55
N SER A 277 28.92 31.10 -14.85
CA SER A 277 27.51 31.51 -14.99
C SER A 277 27.19 31.85 -16.45
N GLY A 278 26.12 31.26 -16.99
CA GLY A 278 25.70 31.45 -18.38
C GLY A 278 26.46 30.63 -19.44
N THR A 279 27.56 29.95 -19.08
CA THR A 279 28.30 29.02 -19.96
C THR A 279 28.54 27.72 -19.19
N PRO A 280 27.53 26.83 -19.12
CA PRO A 280 27.61 25.64 -18.29
C PRO A 280 28.61 24.62 -18.84
N ALA A 281 29.49 24.12 -17.97
CA ALA A 281 30.31 22.95 -18.26
C ALA A 281 29.46 21.67 -18.28
N THR A 282 30.04 20.55 -18.73
CA THR A 282 29.36 19.25 -18.72
C THR A 282 30.03 18.29 -17.73
N ILE A 283 29.22 17.63 -16.90
CA ILE A 283 29.60 16.44 -16.13
C ILE A 283 29.12 15.24 -16.94
N GLN A 284 30.06 14.42 -17.39
CA GLN A 284 29.76 13.16 -18.07
C GLN A 284 29.99 11.99 -17.12
N LEU A 285 28.89 11.37 -16.70
CA LEU A 285 28.89 10.14 -15.92
C LEU A 285 29.11 8.95 -16.87
N ALA A 286 30.30 8.34 -16.80
CA ALA A 286 30.78 7.31 -17.72
C ALA A 286 31.19 6.02 -16.99
N GLY A 287 30.60 5.75 -15.83
CA GLY A 287 30.82 4.54 -15.02
C GLY A 287 31.08 4.82 -13.54
N GLY A 288 31.66 5.99 -13.22
CA GLY A 288 32.02 6.35 -11.85
C GLY A 288 30.92 7.03 -11.04
N THR A 289 31.34 7.65 -9.94
CA THR A 289 30.46 8.29 -8.96
C THR A 289 30.68 9.81 -8.90
N LEU A 290 29.59 10.59 -8.91
CA LEU A 290 29.60 11.99 -8.47
C LEU A 290 29.01 12.07 -7.06
N SER A 291 29.70 12.72 -6.13
CA SER A 291 29.21 13.00 -4.78
C SER A 291 29.04 14.51 -4.60
N LEU A 292 27.85 14.93 -4.15
CA LEU A 292 27.54 16.31 -3.81
C LEU A 292 27.58 16.44 -2.29
N ASP A 293 28.71 16.88 -1.75
CA ASP A 293 29.01 16.90 -0.32
C ASP A 293 28.78 18.29 0.28
N ASP A 294 27.58 18.82 0.12
CA ASP A 294 27.27 20.21 0.50
C ASP A 294 26.32 20.31 1.69
N ASN A 295 26.66 21.17 2.66
CA ASN A 295 25.92 21.34 3.91
C ASN A 295 24.67 22.21 3.79
N THR A 296 24.55 22.95 2.69
CA THR A 296 23.45 23.88 2.37
C THR A 296 22.92 23.58 0.98
N ALA A 297 21.72 24.06 0.68
CA ALA A 297 21.18 23.95 -0.67
C ALA A 297 22.08 24.71 -1.67
N ARG A 298 22.36 24.09 -2.82
CA ARG A 298 23.19 24.67 -3.88
C ARG A 298 22.63 24.40 -5.26
N THR A 299 23.00 25.29 -6.18
CA THR A 299 22.75 25.13 -7.62
C THR A 299 24.10 25.05 -8.32
N TYR A 300 24.39 23.90 -8.90
CA TYR A 300 25.49 23.69 -9.82
C TYR A 300 24.97 23.94 -11.24
N THR A 301 25.61 24.85 -11.96
CA THR A 301 25.21 25.23 -13.32
C THR A 301 25.57 24.17 -14.36
N ALA A 302 26.43 23.20 -14.02
CA ALA A 302 26.89 22.19 -14.95
C ALA A 302 25.77 21.25 -15.42
N ASN A 303 25.75 20.96 -16.71
CA ASN A 303 24.87 19.97 -17.31
C ASN A 303 25.37 18.56 -17.00
N VAL A 304 24.46 17.59 -16.94
CA VAL A 304 24.77 16.19 -16.66
C VAL A 304 24.42 15.33 -17.86
N ALA A 305 25.39 14.56 -18.34
CA ALA A 305 25.21 13.55 -19.37
C ALA A 305 25.57 12.17 -18.82
N VAL A 306 24.65 11.21 -18.89
CA VAL A 306 24.87 9.84 -18.46
C VAL A 306 25.13 8.99 -19.69
N THR A 307 26.36 8.47 -19.80
CA THR A 307 26.83 7.69 -20.97
C THR A 307 27.17 6.25 -20.63
N ALA A 308 27.31 5.92 -19.35
CA ALA A 308 27.27 4.57 -18.82
C ALA A 308 26.53 4.56 -17.48
N SER A 309 26.03 3.41 -17.04
CA SER A 309 25.38 3.29 -15.72
C SER A 309 26.32 3.77 -14.63
N SER A 310 25.86 4.71 -13.80
CA SER A 310 26.70 5.51 -12.90
C SER A 310 25.96 5.85 -11.61
N THR A 311 26.70 6.36 -10.63
CA THR A 311 26.14 6.75 -9.33
C THR A 311 26.22 8.26 -9.08
N LEU A 312 25.15 8.82 -8.53
CA LEU A 312 25.10 10.16 -7.96
C LEU A 312 24.77 10.04 -6.47
N VAL A 313 25.60 10.62 -5.61
CA VAL A 313 25.37 10.65 -4.16
C VAL A 313 24.97 12.07 -3.77
N VAL A 314 23.80 12.21 -3.17
CA VAL A 314 23.31 13.46 -2.57
C VAL A 314 23.67 13.40 -1.08
N ASN A 315 24.80 14.01 -0.73
CA ASN A 315 25.39 13.91 0.59
C ASN A 315 25.48 15.28 1.27
N ARG A 316 26.20 15.31 2.39
CA ARG A 316 26.63 16.50 3.11
C ARG A 316 28.11 16.40 3.43
N ALA A 317 28.79 17.54 3.54
CA ALA A 317 30.17 17.60 4.05
C ALA A 317 30.25 17.08 5.49
N SER A 318 29.22 17.34 6.29
CA SER A 318 29.11 16.87 7.68
C SER A 318 27.71 16.35 8.00
N ALA A 319 27.62 15.45 8.99
CA ALA A 319 26.37 14.80 9.38
C ALA A 319 25.25 15.80 9.69
N GLY A 320 24.05 15.58 9.15
CA GLY A 320 22.88 16.40 9.40
C GLY A 320 21.68 16.10 8.49
N ALA A 321 20.68 16.99 8.53
CA ALA A 321 19.46 16.86 7.74
C ALA A 321 19.72 17.09 6.24
N GLY A 322 19.01 16.35 5.38
CA GLY A 322 19.14 16.45 3.92
C GLY A 322 18.86 17.86 3.38
N VAL A 323 19.55 18.21 2.29
CA VAL A 323 19.45 19.50 1.61
C VAL A 323 19.09 19.31 0.14
N THR A 324 18.72 20.42 -0.53
CA THR A 324 18.40 20.43 -1.96
C THR A 324 19.59 20.84 -2.80
N GLN A 325 20.02 19.96 -3.69
CA GLN A 325 21.00 20.23 -4.72
C GLN A 325 20.34 20.32 -6.09
N THR A 326 20.65 21.36 -6.84
CA THR A 326 20.16 21.56 -8.20
C THR A 326 21.32 21.42 -9.18
N LEU A 327 21.14 20.65 -10.24
CA LEU A 327 22.08 20.50 -11.35
C LEU A 327 21.46 21.13 -12.61
N GLY A 328 22.27 21.33 -13.66
CA GLY A 328 21.80 21.77 -14.97
C GLY A 328 20.93 20.73 -15.68
N THR A 329 20.92 20.73 -17.01
CA THR A 329 20.12 19.76 -17.78
C THR A 329 20.59 18.33 -17.55
N LEU A 330 19.69 17.36 -17.65
CA LEU A 330 20.02 15.93 -17.64
C LEU A 330 19.86 15.32 -19.04
N SER A 331 20.84 14.59 -19.53
CA SER A 331 20.71 13.72 -20.71
C SER A 331 21.04 12.28 -20.34
N ILE A 332 20.17 11.34 -20.69
CA ILE A 332 20.33 9.92 -20.36
C ILE A 332 19.68 9.02 -21.42
N GLY A 333 20.37 7.93 -21.78
CA GLY A 333 19.88 6.90 -22.69
C GLY A 333 19.30 5.69 -21.95
N ASP A 334 19.68 4.49 -22.38
CA ASP A 334 19.28 3.20 -21.77
C ASP A 334 20.01 2.89 -20.44
N GLN A 335 20.71 3.87 -19.87
CA GLN A 335 21.56 3.67 -18.71
C GLN A 335 20.77 3.67 -17.40
N THR A 336 21.34 3.05 -16.37
CA THR A 336 20.86 3.18 -14.99
C THR A 336 21.60 4.32 -14.30
N LEU A 337 20.86 5.35 -13.89
CA LEU A 337 21.36 6.35 -12.94
C LEU A 337 20.94 5.95 -11.53
N THR A 338 21.92 5.53 -10.72
CA THR A 338 21.68 5.24 -9.31
C THR A 338 21.87 6.52 -8.50
N ILE A 339 20.83 6.98 -7.82
CA ILE A 339 20.90 8.17 -6.96
C ILE A 339 20.77 7.70 -5.52
N ARG A 340 21.72 8.09 -4.67
CA ARG A 340 21.80 7.61 -3.27
C ARG A 340 21.81 8.77 -2.30
N GLY A 341 21.10 8.63 -1.18
CA GLY A 341 21.33 9.47 0.00
C GLY A 341 22.71 9.16 0.57
N GLY A 342 23.54 10.18 0.77
CA GLY A 342 24.88 10.02 1.29
C GLY A 342 24.92 9.69 2.79
N ALA A 343 26.05 9.14 3.26
CA ALA A 343 26.20 8.66 4.63
C ALA A 343 26.07 9.76 5.71
N ASN A 344 26.31 11.02 5.35
CA ASN A 344 26.17 12.16 6.26
C ASN A 344 24.74 12.73 6.27
N VAL A 345 23.80 12.15 5.52
CA VAL A 345 22.38 12.52 5.59
C VAL A 345 21.68 11.59 6.57
N ASN A 346 21.50 12.04 7.82
CA ASN A 346 20.96 11.22 8.91
C ASN A 346 19.48 11.50 9.25
N SER A 347 18.88 12.51 8.61
CA SER A 347 17.51 12.95 8.82
C SER A 347 17.03 13.81 7.65
N GLY A 348 15.75 14.20 7.63
CA GLY A 348 15.19 15.08 6.60
C GLY A 348 15.15 14.43 5.20
N THR A 349 15.07 15.26 4.17
CA THR A 349 15.02 14.80 2.77
C THR A 349 16.23 15.32 1.99
N ALA A 350 17.07 14.41 1.50
CA ALA A 350 18.06 14.73 0.47
C ALA A 350 17.34 14.90 -0.87
N ILE A 351 17.51 16.06 -1.51
CA ILE A 351 16.85 16.35 -2.79
C ILE A 351 17.93 16.61 -3.83
N VAL A 352 17.81 15.96 -4.99
CA VAL A 352 18.46 16.42 -6.23
C VAL A 352 17.40 16.84 -7.22
N ALA A 353 17.58 18.00 -7.83
CA ALA A 353 16.74 18.51 -8.92
C ALA A 353 17.60 18.73 -10.17
N PHE A 354 17.14 18.22 -11.30
CA PHE A 354 17.73 18.50 -12.60
C PHE A 354 16.89 19.57 -13.32
N GLY A 355 17.55 20.32 -14.21
CA GLY A 355 16.87 21.13 -15.21
C GLY A 355 16.13 20.28 -16.25
N ALA A 356 15.97 20.81 -17.46
CA ALA A 356 15.35 20.07 -18.56
C ALA A 356 16.04 18.71 -18.77
N THR A 357 15.25 17.67 -18.98
CA THR A 357 15.70 16.29 -19.17
C THR A 357 15.52 15.88 -20.64
N THR A 358 16.54 15.22 -21.20
CA THR A 358 16.59 14.70 -22.57
C THR A 358 16.77 13.18 -22.51
N LEU A 359 15.85 12.43 -23.09
CA LEU A 359 15.82 10.96 -23.09
C LEU A 359 16.27 10.41 -24.45
N THR A 360 17.53 10.00 -24.54
CA THR A 360 18.07 9.39 -25.77
C THR A 360 17.71 7.90 -25.90
N GLY A 361 17.16 7.30 -24.84
CA GLY A 361 16.80 5.88 -24.71
C GLY A 361 15.77 5.66 -23.59
N ASN A 362 15.76 4.46 -23.00
CA ASN A 362 14.87 4.06 -21.91
C ASN A 362 15.60 4.04 -20.56
N PRO A 363 15.62 5.17 -19.81
CA PRO A 363 16.41 5.26 -18.59
C PRO A 363 15.83 4.44 -17.44
N THR A 364 16.72 4.00 -16.56
CA THR A 364 16.34 3.49 -15.23
C THR A 364 16.88 4.42 -14.13
N PHE A 365 16.00 4.90 -13.26
CA PHE A 365 16.34 5.62 -12.04
C PHE A 365 16.23 4.70 -10.83
N THR A 366 17.37 4.38 -10.22
CA THR A 366 17.41 3.60 -8.98
C THR A 366 17.68 4.54 -7.83
N LEU A 367 16.67 4.79 -7.00
CA LEU A 367 16.73 5.79 -5.94
C LEU A 367 16.90 5.09 -4.59
N ILE A 368 18.01 5.32 -3.88
CA ILE A 368 18.34 4.62 -2.62
C ILE A 368 18.39 5.65 -1.48
N PRO A 369 17.37 5.75 -0.62
CA PRO A 369 17.39 6.64 0.54
C PRO A 369 18.56 6.36 1.49
N GLY A 370 19.04 7.40 2.18
CA GLY A 370 20.08 7.27 3.21
C GLY A 370 19.51 6.65 4.50
N ALA A 371 20.37 6.11 5.36
CA ALA A 371 19.92 5.56 6.63
C ALA A 371 19.30 6.66 7.51
N GLY A 372 18.00 6.57 7.79
CA GLY A 372 17.26 7.57 8.58
C GLY A 372 16.80 8.81 7.79
N ALA A 373 16.96 8.84 6.48
CA ALA A 373 16.60 9.98 5.64
C ALA A 373 15.85 9.61 4.36
N SER A 374 15.09 10.56 3.88
CA SER A 374 14.31 10.52 2.64
C SER A 374 15.17 10.95 1.44
N LEU A 375 14.92 10.41 0.24
CA LEU A 375 15.63 10.81 -1.00
C LEU A 375 14.68 11.14 -2.15
N GLN A 376 14.67 12.40 -2.57
CA GLN A 376 13.91 12.91 -3.71
C GLN A 376 14.81 13.18 -4.91
N THR A 377 14.35 12.75 -6.08
CA THR A 377 14.89 13.16 -7.37
C THR A 377 13.80 13.89 -8.13
N THR A 378 14.09 15.09 -8.62
CA THR A 378 13.18 15.85 -9.48
C THR A 378 13.79 15.95 -10.87
N ILE A 379 13.06 15.51 -11.89
CA ILE A 379 13.43 15.73 -13.29
C ILE A 379 12.60 16.88 -13.87
N GLY A 380 13.25 17.77 -14.62
CA GLY A 380 12.59 18.89 -15.27
C GLY A 380 11.87 18.51 -16.56
N ALA A 381 11.60 19.50 -17.41
CA ALA A 381 10.80 19.33 -18.62
C ALA A 381 11.43 18.30 -19.59
N LEU A 382 10.59 17.47 -20.21
CA LEU A 382 11.00 16.44 -21.17
C LEU A 382 10.67 16.90 -22.60
N ASN A 383 11.61 17.54 -23.31
CA ASN A 383 11.37 18.29 -24.57
C ASN A 383 12.21 17.84 -25.79
N ASP A 384 12.68 16.60 -25.81
CA ASP A 384 13.60 16.01 -26.77
C ASP A 384 12.99 15.29 -28.00
N GLY A 385 11.72 15.53 -28.35
CA GLY A 385 11.24 15.28 -29.72
C GLY A 385 10.33 14.08 -29.97
N GLY A 386 9.61 13.59 -28.96
CA GLY A 386 8.37 12.82 -29.17
C GLY A 386 8.53 11.41 -29.75
N VAL A 387 9.57 10.67 -29.37
CA VAL A 387 9.69 9.23 -29.60
C VAL A 387 9.18 8.47 -28.38
N PRO A 388 8.44 7.36 -28.51
CA PRO A 388 8.00 6.57 -27.35
C PRO A 388 9.17 6.15 -26.46
N ARG A 389 9.13 6.52 -25.17
CA ARG A 389 10.17 6.19 -24.18
C ARG A 389 9.58 5.47 -22.98
N THR A 390 10.39 4.60 -22.37
CA THR A 390 10.09 3.99 -21.08
C THR A 390 11.02 4.54 -20.01
N ILE A 391 10.46 5.19 -18.99
CA ILE A 391 11.18 5.55 -17.76
C ILE A 391 10.87 4.49 -16.72
N THR A 392 11.90 3.84 -16.17
CA THR A 392 11.74 2.90 -15.05
C THR A 392 12.28 3.54 -13.77
N THR A 393 11.55 3.42 -12.65
CA THR A 393 12.00 3.96 -11.36
C THR A 393 11.73 3.00 -10.20
N SER A 394 12.59 3.04 -9.18
CA SER A 394 12.45 2.25 -7.94
C SER A 394 13.03 2.97 -6.70
N GLY A 395 12.54 2.62 -5.52
CA GLY A 395 13.14 2.95 -4.21
C GLY A 395 12.68 4.28 -3.58
N GLY A 396 13.40 5.38 -3.75
CA GLY A 396 13.04 6.73 -3.27
C GLY A 396 11.87 7.39 -4.04
N ARG A 397 11.77 8.72 -4.00
CA ARG A 397 10.72 9.49 -4.71
C ARG A 397 11.27 10.13 -5.98
N LEU A 398 10.65 9.83 -7.12
CA LEU A 398 10.82 10.54 -8.37
C LEU A 398 9.69 11.57 -8.54
N VAL A 399 10.02 12.83 -8.75
CA VAL A 399 9.09 13.93 -8.98
C VAL A 399 9.22 14.42 -10.41
N MET A 400 8.09 14.49 -11.13
CA MET A 400 8.00 15.09 -12.46
C MET A 400 7.18 16.38 -12.34
N ASN A 401 7.87 17.52 -12.42
CA ASN A 401 7.32 18.83 -12.05
C ASN A 401 7.08 19.79 -13.21
N ALA A 402 7.41 19.38 -14.43
CA ALA A 402 7.31 20.21 -15.63
C ALA A 402 6.64 19.40 -16.75
N ALA A 403 6.20 20.10 -17.80
CA ALA A 403 5.56 19.47 -18.95
C ALA A 403 6.50 18.49 -19.67
N ALA A 404 5.93 17.42 -20.21
CA ALA A 404 6.63 16.42 -20.99
C ALA A 404 6.06 16.35 -22.41
N ALA A 405 6.68 17.08 -23.35
CA ALA A 405 6.36 16.98 -24.78
C ALA A 405 6.89 15.68 -25.42
N SER A 406 7.81 14.99 -24.75
CA SER A 406 8.54 13.84 -25.34
C SER A 406 7.93 12.50 -25.00
N MET A 407 7.08 12.46 -23.97
CA MET A 407 6.32 11.28 -23.59
C MET A 407 5.07 11.19 -24.47
N VAL A 408 5.22 10.72 -25.71
CA VAL A 408 4.13 10.54 -26.70
C VAL A 408 3.36 9.23 -26.46
N ALA A 409 2.39 8.92 -27.33
CA ALA A 409 1.72 7.62 -27.34
C ALA A 409 2.73 6.46 -27.27
N ASP A 410 2.35 5.36 -26.63
CA ASP A 410 3.21 4.19 -26.34
C ASP A 410 4.38 4.43 -25.38
N SER A 411 4.60 5.67 -24.90
CA SER A 411 5.52 5.92 -23.80
C SER A 411 5.02 5.30 -22.50
N ARG A 412 5.93 5.00 -21.59
CA ARG A 412 5.63 4.32 -20.33
C ARG A 412 6.41 4.92 -19.16
N LEU A 413 5.74 5.06 -18.03
CA LEU A 413 6.38 5.15 -16.72
C LEU A 413 6.17 3.83 -15.99
N ILE A 414 7.25 3.17 -15.59
CA ILE A 414 7.21 1.92 -14.83
C ILE A 414 7.74 2.18 -13.41
N LEU A 415 6.91 1.90 -12.41
CA LEU A 415 7.25 1.99 -11.00
C LEU A 415 7.41 0.58 -10.40
N ASN A 416 8.64 0.24 -10.01
CA ASN A 416 8.99 -1.05 -9.40
C ASN A 416 9.13 -0.97 -7.87
N GLY A 417 8.83 0.18 -7.27
CA GLY A 417 8.95 0.45 -5.84
C GLY A 417 9.14 1.95 -5.58
N GLY A 418 8.99 2.38 -4.33
CA GLY A 418 9.14 3.80 -4.00
C GLY A 418 7.95 4.66 -4.39
N ILE A 419 8.20 5.93 -4.70
CA ILE A 419 7.16 6.90 -5.04
C ILE A 419 7.44 7.52 -6.42
N ALA A 420 6.44 7.58 -7.29
CA ALA A 420 6.44 8.46 -8.45
C ALA A 420 5.34 9.51 -8.29
N GLU A 421 5.71 10.79 -8.34
CA GLU A 421 4.78 11.91 -8.16
C GLU A 421 4.77 12.84 -9.35
N VAL A 422 3.58 13.18 -9.82
CA VAL A 422 3.36 14.21 -10.82
C VAL A 422 2.89 15.48 -10.14
N THR A 423 3.60 16.59 -10.32
CA THR A 423 3.21 17.93 -9.80
C THR A 423 2.87 18.92 -10.91
N ASN A 424 2.92 18.48 -12.18
CA ASN A 424 2.40 19.20 -13.35
C ASN A 424 1.45 18.28 -14.15
N ALA A 425 0.27 18.78 -14.54
CA ALA A 425 -0.78 17.98 -15.19
C ALA A 425 -0.36 17.34 -16.53
N THR A 426 0.68 17.89 -17.16
CA THR A 426 1.22 17.41 -18.44
C THR A 426 2.59 16.74 -18.29
N ALA A 427 3.00 16.42 -17.06
CA ALA A 427 4.32 15.85 -16.76
C ALA A 427 4.57 14.45 -17.34
N LEU A 428 3.51 13.77 -17.77
CA LEU A 428 3.60 12.44 -18.39
C LEU A 428 3.23 12.46 -19.87
N GLY A 429 2.90 13.61 -20.45
CA GLY A 429 2.36 13.67 -21.81
C GLY A 429 1.24 12.64 -22.01
N SER A 430 1.41 11.78 -23.01
CA SER A 430 0.51 10.66 -23.34
C SER A 430 0.99 9.29 -22.84
N ALA A 431 1.97 9.24 -21.93
CA ALA A 431 2.49 7.98 -21.43
C ALA A 431 1.45 7.16 -20.66
N SER A 432 1.56 5.84 -20.71
CA SER A 432 0.90 4.94 -19.77
C SER A 432 1.74 4.75 -18.50
N ILE A 433 1.09 4.45 -17.38
CA ILE A 433 1.72 4.23 -16.08
C ILE A 433 1.54 2.76 -15.70
N MET A 434 2.62 2.09 -15.34
CA MET A 434 2.60 0.73 -14.81
C MET A 434 3.14 0.75 -13.38
N VAL A 435 2.32 0.34 -12.41
CA VAL A 435 2.70 0.27 -11.00
C VAL A 435 2.82 -1.19 -10.59
N ASN A 436 4.04 -1.72 -10.64
CA ASN A 436 4.36 -3.07 -10.18
C ASN A 436 4.44 -3.12 -8.65
N ALA A 437 5.03 -2.09 -8.03
CA ALA A 437 5.11 -1.91 -6.58
C ALA A 437 5.35 -0.43 -6.23
N GLY A 438 5.26 -0.07 -4.95
CA GLY A 438 5.39 1.32 -4.52
C GLY A 438 4.12 2.13 -4.78
N LYS A 439 4.23 3.44 -4.98
CA LYS A 439 3.11 4.38 -4.96
C LYS A 439 3.18 5.42 -6.06
N PHE A 440 2.11 5.52 -6.84
CA PHE A 440 1.90 6.61 -7.78
C PHE A 440 1.04 7.71 -7.15
N VAL A 441 1.58 8.93 -7.08
CA VAL A 441 0.97 10.09 -6.42
C VAL A 441 0.53 11.12 -7.45
N ASN A 442 -0.77 11.38 -7.49
CA ASN A 442 -1.32 12.51 -8.24
C ASN A 442 -1.22 13.79 -7.40
N ASN A 443 -0.36 14.73 -7.80
CA ASN A 443 -0.23 16.08 -7.22
C ASN A 443 -0.79 17.22 -8.12
N VAL A 444 -1.74 16.96 -9.04
CA VAL A 444 -2.11 17.89 -10.15
C VAL A 444 -3.61 18.09 -10.38
N GLY A 445 -4.47 17.47 -9.58
CA GLY A 445 -5.92 17.45 -9.80
C GLY A 445 -6.34 16.20 -10.57
N THR A 446 -6.18 16.21 -11.89
CA THR A 446 -6.57 15.08 -12.77
C THR A 446 -5.36 14.47 -13.49
N VAL A 447 -5.27 13.14 -13.48
CA VAL A 447 -4.33 12.37 -14.33
C VAL A 447 -5.15 11.58 -15.35
N ALA A 448 -4.98 11.91 -16.63
CA ALA A 448 -5.70 11.29 -17.75
C ALA A 448 -4.94 10.10 -18.39
N ASN A 449 -3.72 9.84 -17.92
CA ASN A 449 -2.85 8.78 -18.41
C ASN A 449 -3.45 7.40 -18.08
N PRO A 450 -3.39 6.41 -19.00
CA PRO A 450 -3.77 5.03 -18.69
C PRO A 450 -2.90 4.47 -17.56
N ILE A 451 -3.49 3.75 -16.61
CA ILE A 451 -2.82 3.17 -15.45
C ILE A 451 -3.00 1.65 -15.47
N THR A 452 -1.94 0.91 -15.26
CA THR A 452 -2.00 -0.52 -14.96
C THR A 452 -1.39 -0.78 -13.59
N LEU A 453 -2.15 -1.45 -12.72
CA LEU A 453 -1.74 -1.86 -11.38
C LEU A 453 -1.51 -3.38 -11.42
N SER A 454 -0.25 -3.78 -11.52
CA SER A 454 0.17 -5.17 -11.81
C SER A 454 0.64 -5.95 -10.58
N GLY A 455 0.94 -5.26 -9.47
CA GLY A 455 1.31 -5.89 -8.20
C GLY A 455 0.65 -5.21 -7.00
N ALA A 456 1.35 -5.12 -5.87
CA ALA A 456 0.88 -4.45 -4.65
C ALA A 456 1.06 -2.92 -4.71
N GLY A 457 0.84 -2.33 -5.88
CA GLY A 457 1.01 -0.90 -6.12
C GLY A 457 -0.04 -0.06 -5.41
N THR A 458 0.31 1.18 -5.09
CA THR A 458 -0.58 2.13 -4.42
C THR A 458 -0.94 3.31 -5.32
N LEU A 459 -2.20 3.69 -5.38
CA LEU A 459 -2.63 4.99 -5.90
C LEU A 459 -2.92 5.94 -4.74
N ALA A 460 -2.39 7.16 -4.84
CA ALA A 460 -2.59 8.16 -3.80
C ALA A 460 -2.72 9.59 -4.34
N SER A 461 -3.26 10.44 -3.48
CA SER A 461 -3.42 11.88 -3.68
C SER A 461 -2.48 12.69 -2.79
N ARG A 462 -2.12 13.90 -3.21
CA ARG A 462 -1.37 14.86 -2.37
C ARG A 462 -1.83 16.28 -2.63
N GLY A 463 -2.14 17.09 -1.62
CA GLY A 463 -2.51 18.50 -1.78
C GLY A 463 -3.96 18.79 -2.20
N GLY A 464 -4.85 17.79 -2.23
CA GLY A 464 -6.27 17.96 -2.54
C GLY A 464 -6.97 16.66 -2.90
N ASP A 465 -8.29 16.71 -3.14
CA ASP A 465 -9.04 15.60 -3.72
C ASP A 465 -8.64 15.41 -5.19
N ARG A 466 -8.57 14.15 -5.67
CA ARG A 466 -7.92 13.82 -6.95
C ARG A 466 -8.68 12.85 -7.83
N THR A 467 -8.46 13.01 -9.13
CA THR A 467 -9.11 12.21 -10.17
C THR A 467 -8.08 11.49 -11.04
N PHE A 468 -8.35 10.22 -11.32
CA PHE A 468 -7.68 9.42 -12.33
C PHE A 468 -8.71 9.12 -13.43
N SER A 469 -8.59 9.78 -14.58
CA SER A 469 -9.58 9.74 -15.65
C SER A 469 -9.19 8.87 -16.85
N GLY A 470 -7.93 8.46 -16.94
CA GLY A 470 -7.49 7.47 -17.92
C GLY A 470 -7.98 6.07 -17.58
N PRO A 471 -8.01 5.11 -18.54
CA PRO A 471 -8.33 3.71 -18.26
C PRO A 471 -7.44 3.13 -17.15
N ILE A 472 -8.01 2.34 -16.24
CA ILE A 472 -7.32 1.75 -15.10
C ILE A 472 -7.48 0.23 -15.15
N THR A 473 -6.38 -0.49 -15.37
CA THR A 473 -6.38 -1.96 -15.41
C THR A 473 -5.77 -2.52 -14.12
N ILE A 474 -6.49 -3.41 -13.43
CA ILE A 474 -6.13 -3.95 -12.12
C ILE A 474 -5.85 -5.45 -12.25
N ASN A 475 -4.56 -5.79 -12.34
CA ASN A 475 -4.08 -7.17 -12.48
C ASN A 475 -3.45 -7.71 -11.19
N GLY A 476 -2.97 -6.83 -10.30
CA GLY A 476 -2.41 -7.18 -8.98
C GLY A 476 -3.37 -6.86 -7.83
N ASN A 477 -2.83 -6.73 -6.62
CA ASN A 477 -3.63 -6.42 -5.42
C ASN A 477 -3.31 -5.00 -4.90
N PRO A 478 -3.75 -3.94 -5.59
CA PRO A 478 -3.36 -2.59 -5.24
C PRO A 478 -4.03 -2.07 -3.98
N THR A 479 -3.40 -1.04 -3.41
CA THR A 479 -4.00 -0.21 -2.36
C THR A 479 -4.42 1.15 -2.94
N ILE A 480 -5.58 1.65 -2.54
CA ILE A 480 -5.99 3.04 -2.79
C ILE A 480 -6.06 3.75 -1.45
N VAL A 481 -5.30 4.83 -1.30
CA VAL A 481 -5.19 5.57 -0.04
C VAL A 481 -6.05 6.83 -0.11
N LEU A 482 -6.99 6.97 0.83
CA LEU A 482 -7.84 8.15 0.98
C LEU A 482 -7.19 9.21 1.88
N ALA A 483 -5.91 9.50 1.65
CA ALA A 483 -5.11 10.43 2.42
C ALA A 483 -4.20 11.27 1.52
N ASP A 484 -3.74 12.38 2.08
CA ASP A 484 -2.58 13.11 1.57
C ASP A 484 -1.34 12.28 1.89
N ASP A 485 -0.93 11.50 0.89
CA ASP A 485 0.05 10.46 1.08
C ASP A 485 1.25 10.80 0.19
N GLY A 486 2.26 11.42 0.80
CA GLY A 486 3.55 11.77 0.19
C GLY A 486 4.68 10.97 0.82
N TRP A 487 5.64 11.69 1.46
CA TRP A 487 6.73 11.09 2.25
C TRP A 487 6.31 10.73 3.66
N ASP A 488 5.70 11.71 4.32
CA ASP A 488 4.99 11.54 5.57
C ASP A 488 3.55 11.31 5.18
N GLN A 489 2.94 10.25 5.71
CA GLN A 489 1.49 10.14 5.66
C GLN A 489 0.94 11.38 6.37
N SER A 490 0.48 12.36 5.61
CA SER A 490 -0.18 13.50 6.20
C SER A 490 -1.51 13.00 6.73
N THR A 491 -1.84 13.43 7.94
CA THR A 491 -3.13 13.16 8.57
C THR A 491 -4.25 13.99 7.94
N THR A 492 -4.25 14.12 6.62
CA THR A 492 -5.30 14.83 5.90
C THR A 492 -6.00 13.84 4.98
N ALA A 493 -7.21 13.43 5.33
CA ALA A 493 -8.00 12.56 4.46
C ALA A 493 -8.35 13.26 3.13
N ARG A 494 -8.40 12.50 2.03
CA ARG A 494 -8.65 12.98 0.67
C ARG A 494 -9.62 12.07 -0.08
N SER A 495 -10.43 12.66 -0.95
CA SER A 495 -11.26 11.89 -1.88
C SER A 495 -10.45 11.51 -3.12
N VAL A 496 -10.69 10.30 -3.62
CA VAL A 496 -10.09 9.79 -4.87
C VAL A 496 -11.22 9.40 -5.81
N THR A 497 -11.19 9.90 -7.04
CA THR A 497 -12.16 9.54 -8.08
C THR A 497 -11.45 8.77 -9.20
N LEU A 498 -11.97 7.58 -9.54
CA LEU A 498 -11.59 6.82 -10.72
C LEU A 498 -12.69 7.01 -11.77
N SER A 499 -12.45 7.90 -12.73
CA SER A 499 -13.43 8.24 -13.78
C SER A 499 -13.14 7.67 -15.15
N GLY A 500 -11.97 7.05 -15.33
CA GLY A 500 -11.70 6.22 -16.49
C GLY A 500 -12.29 4.82 -16.37
N VAL A 501 -12.15 4.04 -17.45
CA VAL A 501 -12.64 2.66 -17.47
C VAL A 501 -11.78 1.78 -16.56
N VAL A 502 -12.33 1.24 -15.46
CA VAL A 502 -11.71 0.29 -14.54
C VAL A 502 -11.99 -1.15 -14.99
N SER A 503 -10.94 -1.94 -15.21
CA SER A 503 -10.98 -3.34 -15.67
C SER A 503 -9.98 -4.23 -14.91
N GLY A 504 -10.00 -5.54 -15.18
CA GLY A 504 -9.10 -6.52 -14.56
C GLY A 504 -9.73 -7.31 -13.41
N SER A 505 -8.97 -8.22 -12.81
CA SER A 505 -9.47 -9.20 -11.81
C SER A 505 -8.77 -9.15 -10.47
N GLY A 506 -7.77 -8.26 -10.30
CA GLY A 506 -7.01 -8.16 -9.06
C GLY A 506 -7.77 -7.49 -7.92
N LYS A 507 -7.40 -7.72 -6.66
CA LYS A 507 -8.15 -7.20 -5.49
C LYS A 507 -7.80 -5.75 -5.16
N ILE A 508 -8.80 -4.88 -5.07
CA ILE A 508 -8.62 -3.50 -4.56
C ILE A 508 -8.73 -3.51 -3.04
N THR A 509 -7.73 -2.95 -2.36
CA THR A 509 -7.84 -2.59 -0.94
C THR A 509 -7.94 -1.08 -0.79
N VAL A 510 -8.92 -0.59 -0.05
CA VAL A 510 -9.09 0.84 0.25
C VAL A 510 -8.79 1.07 1.72
N VAL A 511 -7.86 1.98 2.01
CA VAL A 511 -7.44 2.30 3.37
C VAL A 511 -7.79 3.75 3.72
N PRO A 512 -8.04 4.08 5.00
CA PRO A 512 -8.47 5.41 5.39
C PRO A 512 -7.28 6.37 5.33
N GLY A 513 -7.57 7.66 5.15
CA GLY A 513 -6.64 8.68 5.58
C GLY A 513 -6.74 8.89 7.10
N SER A 514 -5.61 9.09 7.76
CA SER A 514 -5.62 9.65 9.11
C SER A 514 -6.14 11.10 9.03
N GLY A 515 -6.93 11.52 10.01
CA GLY A 515 -7.49 12.88 10.12
C GLY A 515 -8.65 13.22 9.16
N THR A 516 -9.84 13.28 9.76
CA THR A 516 -11.19 13.54 9.21
C THR A 516 -11.91 12.36 8.56
N THR A 517 -13.23 12.32 8.81
CA THR A 517 -14.21 11.35 8.30
C THR A 517 -14.96 11.95 7.10
N GLY A 518 -15.59 11.12 6.27
CA GLY A 518 -16.45 11.57 5.16
C GLY A 518 -15.76 11.74 3.80
N LYS A 519 -14.56 11.17 3.59
CA LYS A 519 -13.93 11.14 2.26
C LYS A 519 -14.37 9.95 1.43
N THR A 520 -14.30 10.11 0.11
CA THR A 520 -14.87 9.14 -0.84
C THR A 520 -13.83 8.57 -1.79
N LEU A 521 -13.75 7.23 -1.91
CA LEU A 521 -13.31 6.61 -3.16
C LEU A 521 -14.53 6.52 -4.07
N LEU A 522 -14.54 7.23 -5.19
CA LEU A 522 -15.63 7.21 -6.17
C LEU A 522 -15.17 6.52 -7.45
N LEU A 523 -15.88 5.47 -7.82
CA LEU A 523 -15.72 4.77 -9.08
C LEU A 523 -16.95 5.15 -9.94
N ASN A 524 -16.83 5.98 -10.98
CA ASN A 524 -18.00 6.61 -11.63
C ASN A 524 -18.11 6.45 -13.16
N ASN A 525 -17.37 5.52 -13.78
CA ASN A 525 -17.49 5.26 -15.22
C ASN A 525 -18.43 4.07 -15.50
N ALA A 526 -19.44 4.27 -16.34
CA ALA A 526 -20.42 3.23 -16.68
C ALA A 526 -19.83 2.06 -17.50
N GLY A 527 -18.69 2.25 -18.16
CA GLY A 527 -18.04 1.24 -19.03
C GLY A 527 -17.16 0.22 -18.30
N ASN A 528 -17.21 0.20 -16.97
CA ASN A 528 -16.27 -0.55 -16.15
C ASN A 528 -16.57 -2.05 -16.13
N THR A 529 -15.52 -2.84 -16.31
CA THR A 529 -15.56 -4.30 -16.46
C THR A 529 -14.76 -5.03 -15.38
N PHE A 530 -14.35 -4.32 -14.32
CA PHE A 530 -13.56 -4.84 -13.22
C PHE A 530 -14.27 -6.00 -12.50
N THR A 531 -13.62 -7.17 -12.40
CA THR A 531 -14.16 -8.42 -11.83
C THR A 531 -13.45 -8.86 -10.55
N GLY A 532 -12.46 -8.11 -10.06
CA GLY A 532 -11.75 -8.43 -8.82
C GLY A 532 -12.47 -8.01 -7.55
N ASP A 533 -12.00 -8.54 -6.41
CA ASP A 533 -12.51 -8.27 -5.08
C ASP A 533 -12.30 -6.81 -4.67
N VAL A 534 -13.13 -6.33 -3.75
CA VAL A 534 -12.99 -5.00 -3.14
C VAL A 534 -13.04 -5.14 -1.63
N GLU A 535 -11.97 -4.71 -0.96
CA GLU A 535 -11.89 -4.62 0.49
C GLU A 535 -11.83 -3.15 0.92
N VAL A 536 -12.78 -2.75 1.78
CA VAL A 536 -12.86 -1.43 2.38
C VAL A 536 -12.48 -1.54 3.84
N ASN A 537 -11.36 -0.90 4.19
CA ASN A 537 -10.91 -0.75 5.57
C ASN A 537 -10.79 0.74 5.87
N ALA A 538 -11.90 1.49 5.81
CA ALA A 538 -11.88 2.95 5.78
C ALA A 538 -12.79 3.55 6.86
N SER A 539 -12.45 3.36 8.13
CA SER A 539 -13.26 3.85 9.26
C SER A 539 -13.63 5.33 9.14
N GLY A 540 -14.91 5.63 9.31
CA GLY A 540 -15.47 6.97 9.18
C GLY A 540 -15.46 7.56 7.76
N ASN A 541 -14.98 6.84 6.75
CA ASN A 541 -14.97 7.28 5.36
C ASN A 541 -15.98 6.47 4.53
N THR A 542 -16.24 6.95 3.32
CA THR A 542 -17.17 6.34 2.38
C THR A 542 -16.40 5.77 1.19
N VAL A 543 -16.76 4.59 0.72
CA VAL A 543 -16.34 4.06 -0.57
C VAL A 543 -17.59 3.88 -1.40
N THR A 544 -17.63 4.46 -2.59
CA THR A 544 -18.79 4.41 -3.48
C THR A 544 -18.39 3.83 -4.83
N LEU A 545 -18.95 2.66 -5.14
CA LEU A 545 -18.88 2.04 -6.47
C LEU A 545 -20.11 2.47 -7.27
N GLY A 546 -19.95 3.52 -8.05
CA GLY A 546 -21.03 4.22 -8.73
C GLY A 546 -21.58 3.56 -10.00
N TYR A 547 -21.21 2.32 -10.30
CA TYR A 547 -21.60 1.65 -11.55
C TYR A 547 -21.62 0.11 -11.50
N ARG A 548 -21.35 -0.54 -10.35
CA ARG A 548 -21.32 -2.01 -10.31
C ARG A 548 -22.74 -2.57 -10.22
N ILE A 549 -23.18 -3.11 -11.34
CA ILE A 549 -24.55 -3.60 -11.61
C ILE A 549 -24.60 -5.12 -11.71
N ASN A 550 -23.44 -5.78 -11.90
CA ASN A 550 -23.36 -7.23 -12.04
C ASN A 550 -22.02 -7.76 -11.51
N ALA A 551 -22.02 -8.23 -10.26
CA ALA A 551 -20.87 -8.91 -9.69
C ALA A 551 -20.74 -10.30 -10.33
N PRO A 552 -19.63 -10.62 -11.03
CA PRO A 552 -19.42 -11.95 -11.60
C PRO A 552 -19.25 -13.00 -10.51
N ALA A 553 -19.38 -14.25 -10.90
CA ALA A 553 -19.26 -15.37 -9.98
C ALA A 553 -17.92 -15.39 -9.23
N GLY A 554 -17.96 -15.56 -7.91
CA GLY A 554 -16.76 -15.65 -7.06
C GLY A 554 -16.11 -14.33 -6.66
N GLN A 555 -16.75 -13.18 -6.91
CA GLN A 555 -16.25 -11.86 -6.49
C GLN A 555 -16.67 -11.50 -5.06
N ASP A 556 -15.72 -11.04 -4.25
CA ASP A 556 -15.99 -10.63 -2.87
C ASP A 556 -15.97 -9.10 -2.66
N PHE A 557 -16.95 -8.62 -1.90
CA PHE A 557 -17.09 -7.25 -1.40
C PHE A 557 -17.00 -7.25 0.11
N ILE A 558 -15.90 -6.75 0.66
CA ILE A 558 -15.59 -6.86 2.08
C ILE A 558 -15.56 -5.46 2.69
N ASN A 559 -16.47 -5.16 3.61
CA ASN A 559 -16.44 -3.97 4.43
C ASN A 559 -15.95 -4.31 5.84
N ARG A 560 -14.74 -3.86 6.19
CA ARG A 560 -14.21 -3.98 7.56
C ARG A 560 -14.59 -2.78 8.43
N ALA A 561 -14.70 -1.59 7.85
CA ALA A 561 -15.03 -0.37 8.55
C ALA A 561 -15.39 0.75 7.56
N GLY A 562 -16.30 1.65 7.98
CA GLY A 562 -16.75 2.80 7.18
C GLY A 562 -18.08 2.54 6.48
N THR A 563 -18.38 3.36 5.47
CA THR A 563 -19.57 3.20 4.62
C THR A 563 -19.16 2.66 3.25
N PHE A 564 -19.76 1.57 2.79
CA PHE A 564 -19.49 0.99 1.48
C PHE A 564 -20.74 0.94 0.61
N ASN A 565 -20.84 1.83 -0.36
CA ASN A 565 -21.97 1.94 -1.26
C ASN A 565 -21.68 1.22 -2.58
N ILE A 566 -22.61 0.36 -3.00
CA ILE A 566 -22.56 -0.40 -4.24
C ILE A 566 -23.80 -0.06 -5.06
N GLY A 567 -23.59 0.40 -6.31
CA GLY A 567 -24.68 0.67 -7.26
C GLY A 567 -25.25 2.08 -7.24
N VAL A 568 -24.62 3.03 -6.55
CA VAL A 568 -25.05 4.45 -6.56
C VAL A 568 -24.95 5.01 -7.98
N ALA A 569 -25.96 5.71 -8.48
CA ALA A 569 -25.86 6.32 -9.81
C ALA A 569 -24.70 7.32 -9.88
N ALA A 570 -23.75 7.09 -10.79
CA ALA A 570 -22.62 7.99 -11.07
C ALA A 570 -23.04 9.37 -11.61
N SER A 571 -24.23 9.45 -12.21
CA SER A 571 -24.83 10.65 -12.79
C SER A 571 -26.35 10.49 -12.89
N ALA A 572 -27.08 11.57 -13.15
CA ALA A 572 -28.53 11.51 -13.38
C ALA A 572 -28.93 10.62 -14.58
N THR A 573 -27.99 10.30 -15.49
CA THR A 573 -28.24 9.37 -16.62
C THR A 573 -27.94 7.91 -16.29
N ASP A 574 -27.32 7.63 -15.13
CA ASP A 574 -27.06 6.28 -14.60
C ASP A 574 -28.06 5.85 -13.52
N LEU A 575 -29.05 6.71 -13.22
CA LEU A 575 -30.28 6.26 -12.58
C LEU A 575 -30.85 5.11 -13.43
N ASN A 576 -31.48 4.11 -12.80
CA ASN A 576 -32.20 3.00 -13.44
C ASN A 576 -31.39 1.74 -13.80
N LYS A 577 -30.36 1.38 -13.03
CA LYS A 577 -29.63 0.12 -13.24
C LYS A 577 -29.65 -0.78 -12.00
N PRO A 578 -29.95 -2.09 -12.16
CA PRO A 578 -30.06 -3.00 -11.03
C PRO A 578 -28.70 -3.32 -10.41
N VAL A 579 -28.65 -3.62 -9.12
CA VAL A 579 -27.48 -4.25 -8.48
C VAL A 579 -27.69 -5.76 -8.48
N ILE A 580 -26.87 -6.51 -9.21
CA ILE A 580 -26.92 -7.97 -9.26
C ILE A 580 -25.68 -8.53 -8.54
N ILE A 581 -25.92 -9.32 -7.49
CA ILE A 581 -24.89 -10.11 -6.82
C ILE A 581 -24.94 -11.52 -7.41
N GLY A 582 -24.01 -11.85 -8.31
CA GLY A 582 -24.02 -13.10 -9.08
C GLY A 582 -23.66 -14.34 -8.27
N ASN A 583 -23.86 -15.52 -8.87
CA ASN A 583 -23.64 -16.82 -8.26
C ASN A 583 -22.23 -16.98 -7.66
N GLY A 584 -22.12 -17.25 -6.37
CA GLY A 584 -20.83 -17.44 -5.68
C GLY A 584 -20.11 -16.14 -5.28
N ALA A 585 -20.69 -14.96 -5.57
CA ALA A 585 -20.19 -13.70 -5.04
C ALA A 585 -20.59 -13.51 -3.57
N THR A 586 -19.72 -12.84 -2.79
CA THR A 586 -19.99 -12.58 -1.37
C THR A 586 -20.00 -11.08 -1.08
N VAL A 587 -21.00 -10.61 -0.34
CA VAL A 587 -20.99 -9.28 0.28
C VAL A 587 -20.87 -9.44 1.78
N VAL A 588 -19.75 -9.01 2.37
CA VAL A 588 -19.45 -9.14 3.79
C VAL A 588 -19.34 -7.78 4.46
N SER A 589 -19.94 -7.63 5.65
CA SER A 589 -19.75 -6.48 6.52
C SER A 589 -19.32 -6.94 7.92
N TYR A 590 -18.02 -6.83 8.23
CA TYR A 590 -17.45 -7.11 9.56
C TYR A 590 -17.61 -5.92 10.53
N GLY A 591 -17.84 -4.73 9.99
CA GLY A 591 -17.98 -3.48 10.72
C GLY A 591 -18.32 -2.35 9.77
N GLY A 592 -19.01 -1.31 10.26
CA GLY A 592 -19.53 -0.23 9.42
C GLY A 592 -20.84 -0.57 8.70
N THR A 593 -21.15 0.17 7.64
CA THR A 593 -22.42 0.08 6.90
C THR A 593 -22.15 -0.18 5.42
N THR A 594 -22.66 -1.28 4.88
CA THR A 594 -22.67 -1.55 3.44
C THR A 594 -24.06 -1.27 2.88
N GLU A 595 -24.14 -0.60 1.74
CA GLU A 595 -25.40 -0.22 1.10
C GLU A 595 -25.43 -0.72 -0.35
N LEU A 596 -26.38 -1.61 -0.66
CA LEU A 596 -26.68 -2.05 -2.02
C LEU A 596 -27.84 -1.20 -2.55
N ARG A 597 -27.52 -0.28 -3.47
CA ARG A 597 -28.40 0.79 -3.92
C ARG A 597 -28.76 0.65 -5.39
N GLY A 598 -29.36 -0.46 -5.79
CA GLY A 598 -29.78 -0.65 -7.17
C GLY A 598 -31.16 -0.06 -7.45
N THR A 599 -31.35 0.44 -8.68
CA THR A 599 -32.59 1.10 -9.13
C THR A 599 -33.21 0.33 -10.30
N GLY A 600 -34.53 0.24 -10.37
CA GLY A 600 -35.23 -0.35 -11.52
C GLY A 600 -35.27 0.62 -12.70
N SER A 601 -35.42 0.12 -13.93
CA SER A 601 -35.56 0.97 -15.14
C SER A 601 -36.98 1.38 -15.49
N ALA A 602 -37.95 0.77 -14.81
CA ALA A 602 -39.34 1.17 -14.78
C ALA A 602 -39.94 0.89 -13.39
N LEU A 603 -41.17 1.36 -13.17
CA LEU A 603 -41.97 1.01 -12.00
C LEU A 603 -42.03 -0.52 -11.85
N ASN A 604 -41.95 -1.02 -10.62
CA ASN A 604 -41.97 -2.45 -10.30
C ASN A 604 -40.86 -3.32 -10.94
N GLU A 605 -39.72 -2.75 -11.35
CA GLU A 605 -38.56 -3.55 -11.78
C GLU A 605 -37.63 -3.91 -10.61
N VAL A 606 -36.92 -5.02 -10.76
CA VAL A 606 -35.94 -5.49 -9.75
C VAL A 606 -34.76 -4.53 -9.73
N GLY A 607 -34.66 -3.71 -8.68
CA GLY A 607 -33.52 -2.83 -8.47
C GLY A 607 -32.34 -3.55 -7.83
N THR A 608 -32.55 -4.56 -6.99
CA THR A 608 -31.44 -5.39 -6.47
C THR A 608 -31.79 -6.87 -6.55
N ARG A 609 -30.92 -7.67 -7.17
CA ARG A 609 -31.04 -9.13 -7.31
C ARG A 609 -29.84 -9.82 -6.67
N ILE A 610 -30.07 -10.87 -5.88
CA ILE A 610 -29.03 -11.70 -5.27
C ILE A 610 -29.24 -13.12 -5.81
N ASP A 611 -28.31 -13.61 -6.62
CA ASP A 611 -28.47 -14.85 -7.40
C ASP A 611 -28.17 -16.10 -6.58
N ALA A 612 -28.64 -17.25 -7.07
CA ALA A 612 -28.35 -18.57 -6.52
C ALA A 612 -26.85 -18.76 -6.25
N GLY A 613 -26.46 -19.22 -5.06
CA GLY A 613 -25.07 -19.41 -4.65
C GLY A 613 -24.37 -18.13 -4.16
N ALA A 614 -24.97 -16.95 -4.28
CA ALA A 614 -24.44 -15.73 -3.67
C ALA A 614 -24.68 -15.71 -2.16
N MET A 615 -23.82 -15.00 -1.41
CA MET A 615 -23.98 -14.81 0.03
C MET A 615 -23.90 -13.34 0.42
N VAL A 616 -24.86 -12.88 1.22
CA VAL A 616 -24.82 -11.56 1.89
C VAL A 616 -24.68 -11.79 3.38
N TYR A 617 -23.53 -11.43 3.95
CA TYR A 617 -23.11 -11.80 5.29
C TYR A 617 -22.76 -10.58 6.16
N ALA A 618 -23.51 -10.34 7.23
CA ALA A 618 -23.23 -9.28 8.20
C ALA A 618 -22.69 -9.87 9.51
N ALA A 619 -21.37 -9.76 9.72
CA ALA A 619 -20.67 -10.23 10.91
C ALA A 619 -20.38 -9.05 11.86
N GLY A 620 -21.37 -8.62 12.64
CA GLY A 620 -21.28 -7.42 13.48
C GLY A 620 -21.44 -6.07 12.76
N GLY A 621 -21.32 -6.03 11.43
CA GLY A 621 -21.60 -4.85 10.60
C GLY A 621 -23.09 -4.69 10.23
N THR A 622 -23.40 -3.62 9.48
CA THR A 622 -24.73 -3.39 8.89
C THR A 622 -24.68 -3.57 7.38
N ILE A 623 -25.69 -4.22 6.79
CA ILE A 623 -25.93 -4.28 5.34
C ILE A 623 -27.36 -3.84 5.06
N ASN A 624 -27.51 -2.79 4.27
CA ASN A 624 -28.80 -2.33 3.75
C ASN A 624 -28.90 -2.69 2.28
N VAL A 625 -29.92 -3.45 1.92
CA VAL A 625 -30.22 -3.87 0.56
C VAL A 625 -31.48 -3.17 0.11
N GLY A 626 -31.36 -2.41 -0.99
CA GLY A 626 -32.46 -1.63 -1.50
C GLY A 626 -32.72 -0.37 -0.69
N THR A 627 -31.72 0.51 -0.60
CA THR A 627 -31.89 1.85 -0.03
C THR A 627 -31.79 2.90 -1.12
N ASP A 628 -32.79 3.75 -1.21
CA ASP A 628 -32.72 4.97 -1.99
C ASP A 628 -33.10 6.16 -1.10
N SER A 629 -32.26 7.20 -1.11
CA SER A 629 -32.54 8.47 -0.45
C SER A 629 -33.71 9.21 -1.10
N ASP A 630 -33.93 8.95 -2.38
CA ASP A 630 -34.95 9.63 -3.19
C ASP A 630 -36.28 8.87 -3.17
N ASN A 631 -36.37 7.79 -2.39
CA ASN A 631 -37.62 7.07 -2.19
C ASN A 631 -38.18 6.51 -3.52
N ASN A 632 -37.33 6.20 -4.50
CA ASN A 632 -37.77 5.66 -5.78
C ASN A 632 -38.30 4.22 -5.63
N GLU A 633 -39.10 3.82 -6.62
CA GLU A 633 -39.70 2.48 -6.69
C GLU A 633 -38.71 1.46 -7.24
N PHE A 634 -38.50 0.36 -6.53
CA PHE A 634 -37.65 -0.76 -6.98
C PHE A 634 -37.94 -2.02 -6.16
N LEU A 635 -37.88 -3.19 -6.80
CA LEU A 635 -38.03 -4.48 -6.12
C LEU A 635 -36.67 -5.02 -5.65
N VAL A 636 -36.68 -5.77 -4.55
CA VAL A 636 -35.55 -6.60 -4.12
C VAL A 636 -35.89 -8.06 -4.35
N ARG A 637 -34.98 -8.82 -4.98
CA ARG A 637 -35.09 -10.27 -5.17
C ARG A 637 -33.88 -11.00 -4.60
N VAL A 638 -34.13 -11.99 -3.77
CA VAL A 638 -33.16 -13.02 -3.39
C VAL A 638 -33.59 -14.29 -4.10
N GLU A 639 -32.75 -14.85 -4.97
CA GLU A 639 -33.06 -16.04 -5.76
C GLU A 639 -32.84 -17.32 -4.95
N ASP A 640 -33.45 -18.42 -5.41
CA ASP A 640 -33.35 -19.73 -4.76
C ASP A 640 -31.89 -20.20 -4.68
N GLY A 641 -31.48 -20.73 -3.53
CA GLY A 641 -30.08 -21.11 -3.27
C GLY A 641 -29.12 -19.97 -2.93
N ALA A 642 -29.57 -18.71 -2.84
CA ALA A 642 -28.79 -17.63 -2.22
C ALA A 642 -28.89 -17.68 -0.69
N LEU A 643 -27.89 -17.14 0.03
CA LEU A 643 -27.89 -17.08 1.49
C LEU A 643 -27.78 -15.65 2.01
N ILE A 644 -28.72 -15.24 2.87
CA ILE A 644 -28.66 -14.01 3.63
C ILE A 644 -28.38 -14.35 5.10
N TRP A 645 -27.21 -13.97 5.61
CA TRP A 645 -26.76 -14.37 6.94
C TRP A 645 -26.36 -13.16 7.80
N ALA A 646 -27.08 -12.92 8.89
CA ALA A 646 -26.68 -11.96 9.92
C ALA A 646 -26.12 -12.69 11.16
N ASP A 647 -24.85 -12.48 11.49
CA ASP A 647 -24.17 -13.03 12.67
C ASP A 647 -23.68 -11.90 13.57
N GLY A 648 -24.44 -11.59 14.63
CA GLY A 648 -24.22 -10.40 15.47
C GLY A 648 -24.40 -9.04 14.77
N GLY A 649 -24.52 -9.01 13.43
CA GLY A 649 -24.74 -7.82 12.61
C GLY A 649 -26.21 -7.59 12.24
N THR A 650 -26.48 -6.60 11.39
CA THR A 650 -27.84 -6.31 10.90
C THR A 650 -27.89 -6.35 9.37
N ILE A 651 -28.81 -7.13 8.81
CA ILE A 651 -29.17 -7.07 7.38
C ILE A 651 -30.58 -6.52 7.26
N THR A 652 -30.79 -5.61 6.32
CA THR A 652 -32.12 -5.12 6.00
C THR A 652 -32.38 -5.20 4.50
N LEU A 653 -33.38 -5.98 4.11
CA LEU A 653 -33.90 -6.12 2.75
C LEU A 653 -35.15 -5.25 2.60
N ARG A 654 -35.07 -4.19 1.80
CA ARG A 654 -36.16 -3.23 1.58
C ARG A 654 -36.40 -3.08 0.09
N GLY A 655 -37.62 -3.33 -0.36
CA GLY A 655 -38.06 -2.88 -1.67
C GLY A 655 -39.33 -2.05 -1.54
N ARG A 656 -39.64 -1.34 -2.62
CA ARG A 656 -40.82 -0.49 -2.75
C ARG A 656 -41.49 -0.77 -4.10
N ALA A 657 -42.78 -1.12 -4.06
CA ALA A 657 -43.60 -1.38 -5.23
C ALA A 657 -44.77 -0.39 -5.28
N THR A 658 -45.31 -0.11 -6.46
CA THR A 658 -46.60 0.57 -6.64
C THR A 658 -47.65 -0.39 -7.21
N GLY A 659 -48.86 -0.36 -6.64
CA GLY A 659 -50.01 -1.12 -7.13
C GLY A 659 -50.31 -2.39 -6.32
N SER A 660 -51.59 -2.76 -6.29
CA SER A 660 -52.14 -3.84 -5.45
C SER A 660 -51.84 -5.25 -5.99
N GLY A 661 -50.58 -5.60 -6.29
CA GLY A 661 -50.23 -6.92 -6.84
C GLY A 661 -48.83 -7.41 -6.48
N THR A 662 -47.83 -6.52 -6.59
CA THR A 662 -46.42 -6.91 -6.68
C THR A 662 -45.74 -7.00 -5.33
N ALA A 663 -44.96 -8.08 -5.11
CA ALA A 663 -44.10 -8.20 -3.94
C ALA A 663 -42.91 -7.23 -4.06
N ALA A 664 -42.85 -6.24 -3.16
CA ALA A 664 -41.76 -5.28 -3.10
C ALA A 664 -40.43 -5.95 -2.73
N THR A 665 -40.49 -7.00 -1.89
CA THR A 665 -39.34 -7.85 -1.56
C THR A 665 -39.72 -9.31 -1.75
N THR A 666 -39.01 -9.99 -2.65
CA THR A 666 -39.17 -11.44 -2.89
C THR A 666 -37.92 -12.15 -2.37
N VAL A 667 -38.10 -13.15 -1.52
CA VAL A 667 -37.01 -13.94 -0.95
C VAL A 667 -37.25 -15.41 -1.27
N LEU A 668 -36.52 -15.94 -2.23
CA LEU A 668 -36.55 -17.35 -2.62
C LEU A 668 -35.40 -18.15 -1.99
N GLY A 669 -34.27 -17.51 -1.67
CA GLY A 669 -33.15 -18.10 -0.93
C GLY A 669 -33.30 -18.05 0.59
N ASP A 670 -32.28 -18.49 1.32
CA ASP A 670 -32.33 -18.72 2.77
C ASP A 670 -32.01 -17.48 3.59
N LEU A 671 -32.67 -17.35 4.73
CA LEU A 671 -32.41 -16.32 5.74
C LEU A 671 -31.89 -16.97 7.03
N ARG A 672 -30.69 -16.59 7.48
CA ARG A 672 -30.07 -17.10 8.70
C ARG A 672 -29.65 -15.97 9.65
N ALA A 673 -30.20 -15.93 10.85
CA ALA A 673 -29.82 -14.97 11.90
C ALA A 673 -29.22 -15.70 13.09
N THR A 674 -27.93 -15.46 13.39
CA THR A 674 -27.17 -16.11 14.47
C THR A 674 -26.59 -15.10 15.46
N ALA A 675 -26.29 -15.56 16.69
CA ALA A 675 -25.50 -14.83 17.70
C ALA A 675 -25.91 -13.35 17.92
N GLY A 676 -27.21 -13.09 18.06
CA GLY A 676 -27.78 -11.74 18.23
C GLY A 676 -27.95 -10.94 16.94
N GLY A 677 -27.58 -11.49 15.79
CA GLY A 677 -27.74 -10.88 14.48
C GLY A 677 -29.22 -10.65 14.12
N THR A 678 -29.51 -9.63 13.31
CA THR A 678 -30.89 -9.26 12.94
C THR A 678 -31.06 -9.16 11.43
N ILE A 679 -32.04 -9.87 10.86
CA ILE A 679 -32.49 -9.73 9.47
C ILE A 679 -33.85 -9.02 9.48
N ASN A 680 -33.98 -7.93 8.75
CA ASN A 680 -35.23 -7.22 8.52
C ASN A 680 -35.65 -7.36 7.06
N VAL A 681 -36.89 -7.76 6.78
CA VAL A 681 -37.43 -7.88 5.42
C VAL A 681 -38.70 -7.04 5.31
N GLY A 682 -38.80 -6.19 4.30
CA GLY A 682 -40.01 -5.39 4.03
C GLY A 682 -39.97 -3.95 4.57
N ALA A 683 -41.16 -3.36 4.79
CA ALA A 683 -41.38 -1.91 4.99
C ALA A 683 -40.75 -1.33 6.27
N ASN A 684 -40.41 -0.03 6.21
CA ASN A 684 -40.21 0.84 7.37
C ASN A 684 -41.51 1.61 7.74
N SER A 685 -41.45 2.57 8.67
CA SER A 685 -42.63 3.35 9.10
C SER A 685 -43.25 4.22 7.99
N SER A 686 -42.50 4.61 6.95
CA SER A 686 -42.91 5.52 5.88
C SER A 686 -43.36 4.86 4.57
N ASP A 687 -43.17 3.55 4.40
CA ASP A 687 -43.44 2.88 3.11
C ASP A 687 -44.93 2.55 2.91
N THR A 688 -45.57 3.11 1.87
CA THR A 688 -47.02 2.98 1.68
C THR A 688 -47.48 1.63 1.13
N GLU A 689 -46.62 0.79 0.51
CA GLU A 689 -47.03 -0.46 -0.17
C GLU A 689 -45.95 -1.58 -0.22
N SER A 690 -45.34 -1.99 0.91
CA SER A 690 -44.36 -3.12 0.88
C SER A 690 -44.98 -4.49 1.14
N ARG A 691 -45.13 -5.27 0.08
CA ARG A 691 -45.49 -6.71 0.13
C ARG A 691 -44.24 -7.59 0.17
N ILE A 692 -44.30 -8.70 0.93
CA ILE A 692 -43.23 -9.70 1.01
C ILE A 692 -43.71 -10.99 0.35
N ALA A 693 -42.90 -11.59 -0.51
CA ALA A 693 -43.09 -12.94 -1.03
C ALA A 693 -41.92 -13.84 -0.61
N LEU A 694 -42.23 -15.06 -0.17
CA LEU A 694 -41.24 -16.08 0.16
C LEU A 694 -41.33 -17.26 -0.82
N GLY A 695 -40.22 -17.93 -1.07
CA GLY A 695 -40.13 -19.12 -1.93
C GLY A 695 -40.45 -20.41 -1.17
N THR A 696 -40.92 -21.42 -1.88
CA THR A 696 -41.29 -22.72 -1.28
C THR A 696 -40.11 -23.50 -0.71
N THR A 697 -38.89 -23.14 -1.09
CA THR A 697 -37.62 -23.72 -0.66
C THR A 697 -36.88 -22.84 0.34
N THR A 698 -37.38 -21.64 0.64
CA THR A 698 -36.73 -20.67 1.52
C THR A 698 -36.69 -21.16 2.96
N ASP A 699 -35.51 -21.31 3.54
CA ASP A 699 -35.37 -21.60 4.97
C ASP A 699 -35.24 -20.31 5.79
N LEU A 700 -36.00 -20.22 6.89
CA LEU A 700 -35.92 -19.15 7.87
C LEU A 700 -35.30 -19.68 9.16
N ILE A 701 -34.02 -19.38 9.40
CA ILE A 701 -33.24 -19.90 10.53
C ILE A 701 -32.88 -18.78 11.49
N ALA A 702 -33.53 -18.70 12.65
CA ALA A 702 -33.19 -17.80 13.75
C ALA A 702 -32.58 -18.58 14.92
N ASP A 703 -31.25 -18.57 15.03
CA ASP A 703 -30.46 -19.34 15.98
C ASP A 703 -29.70 -18.39 16.94
N GLY A 704 -30.39 -17.97 18.01
CA GLY A 704 -29.92 -16.88 18.87
C GLY A 704 -29.93 -15.50 18.22
N GLY A 705 -30.40 -15.36 16.98
CA GLY A 705 -30.62 -14.09 16.26
C GLY A 705 -32.11 -13.78 16.01
N THR A 706 -32.40 -12.69 15.30
CA THR A 706 -33.77 -12.22 15.00
C THR A 706 -34.03 -12.12 13.49
N ILE A 707 -35.11 -12.72 13.00
CA ILE A 707 -35.66 -12.46 11.65
C ILE A 707 -36.96 -11.66 11.81
N ASN A 708 -37.10 -10.53 11.13
CA ASN A 708 -38.25 -9.64 11.22
C ASN A 708 -38.89 -9.44 9.84
N LEU A 709 -40.10 -9.95 9.63
CA LEU A 709 -40.87 -9.79 8.40
C LEU A 709 -41.93 -8.69 8.57
N ARG A 710 -41.68 -7.54 7.95
CA ARG A 710 -42.49 -6.32 8.01
C ARG A 710 -43.35 -6.15 6.76
N HIS A 711 -44.40 -6.94 6.66
CA HIS A 711 -45.36 -6.82 5.55
C HIS A 711 -46.37 -5.67 5.78
N ARG A 712 -46.82 -5.02 4.70
CA ARG A 712 -47.94 -4.06 4.67
C ARG A 712 -48.91 -4.44 3.54
N HIS A 713 -50.22 -4.23 3.73
CA HIS A 713 -51.29 -4.34 2.71
C HIS A 713 -51.57 -5.72 2.04
N ALA A 714 -50.87 -6.80 2.38
CA ALA A 714 -51.18 -8.15 1.85
C ALA A 714 -50.95 -9.24 2.89
N THR A 715 -51.75 -10.31 2.82
CA THR A 715 -51.60 -11.50 3.66
C THR A 715 -50.23 -12.17 3.39
N LEU A 716 -49.38 -12.25 4.41
CA LEU A 716 -48.14 -13.02 4.36
C LEU A 716 -48.43 -14.48 4.78
N ASN A 717 -48.54 -15.36 3.80
CA ASN A 717 -48.72 -16.80 4.04
C ASN A 717 -47.36 -17.48 4.23
N LEU A 718 -47.03 -17.85 5.47
CA LEU A 718 -45.95 -18.81 5.75
C LEU A 718 -46.61 -20.18 5.81
N THR A 719 -46.37 -21.09 4.86
CA THR A 719 -46.92 -22.47 4.76
C THR A 719 -45.84 -23.38 4.20
N PRO A 720 -45.88 -24.72 4.34
CA PRO A 720 -44.85 -25.58 3.74
C PRO A 720 -44.91 -25.60 2.20
N THR A 721 -45.92 -24.96 1.61
CA THR A 721 -46.01 -24.70 0.17
C THR A 721 -45.61 -23.28 -0.22
N THR A 722 -45.18 -22.44 0.73
CA THR A 722 -44.81 -21.03 0.51
C THR A 722 -43.51 -20.62 1.24
N VAL A 723 -42.98 -21.48 2.11
CA VAL A 723 -41.67 -21.40 2.77
C VAL A 723 -41.15 -22.83 2.96
N GLY A 724 -39.84 -23.05 2.87
CA GLY A 724 -39.21 -24.37 3.00
C GLY A 724 -39.29 -24.88 4.43
N SER A 725 -38.54 -24.23 5.33
CA SER A 725 -38.59 -24.50 6.77
C SER A 725 -38.51 -23.22 7.60
N ILE A 726 -38.93 -23.32 8.86
CA ILE A 726 -38.76 -22.28 9.88
C ILE A 726 -38.10 -22.93 11.09
N THR A 727 -36.88 -22.52 11.39
CA THR A 727 -36.08 -23.01 12.53
C THR A 727 -35.84 -21.85 13.49
N VAL A 728 -36.31 -21.95 14.74
CA VAL A 728 -36.08 -20.94 15.78
C VAL A 728 -35.52 -21.63 17.01
N ILE A 729 -34.25 -21.38 17.34
CA ILE A 729 -33.49 -22.12 18.37
C ILE A 729 -32.53 -21.19 19.14
N ASN A 730 -31.99 -21.66 20.27
CA ASN A 730 -30.97 -20.97 21.08
C ASN A 730 -31.30 -19.51 21.45
N GLY A 731 -32.58 -19.21 21.73
CA GLY A 731 -33.04 -17.85 22.05
C GLY A 731 -33.29 -16.96 20.83
N GLY A 732 -33.32 -17.54 19.62
CA GLY A 732 -33.67 -16.85 18.39
C GLY A 732 -35.12 -16.38 18.35
N ARG A 733 -35.42 -15.44 17.44
CA ARG A 733 -36.71 -14.76 17.34
C ARG A 733 -37.16 -14.65 15.89
N LEU A 734 -38.41 -15.01 15.58
CA LEU A 734 -39.10 -14.64 14.35
C LEU A 734 -40.18 -13.61 14.69
N LEU A 735 -40.01 -12.38 14.22
CA LEU A 735 -40.93 -11.25 14.44
C LEU A 735 -41.72 -10.97 13.17
N LEU A 736 -43.02 -10.74 13.32
CA LEU A 736 -43.93 -10.52 12.19
C LEU A 736 -44.80 -9.31 12.53
N GLY A 737 -44.61 -8.18 11.84
CA GLY A 737 -45.38 -6.97 12.15
C GLY A 737 -44.89 -5.70 11.44
N GLY A 738 -45.84 -4.86 11.01
CA GLY A 738 -45.58 -3.55 10.40
C GLY A 738 -45.59 -2.41 11.43
N ASN A 739 -44.84 -1.34 11.16
CA ASN A 739 -44.87 -0.12 11.98
C ASN A 739 -46.15 0.68 11.73
N ASN A 740 -46.63 1.39 12.76
CA ASN A 740 -47.76 2.33 12.79
C ASN A 740 -48.19 2.96 11.44
N SER A 741 -49.44 2.73 11.03
CA SER A 741 -50.43 3.73 10.55
C SER A 741 -51.45 3.11 9.58
N GLY A 742 -52.68 2.89 10.06
CA GLY A 742 -53.89 3.12 9.28
C GLY A 742 -54.35 2.12 8.22
N ALA A 743 -53.72 0.95 8.05
CA ALA A 743 -54.12 0.02 6.99
C ALA A 743 -54.80 -1.26 7.50
N SER A 744 -56.05 -1.48 7.08
CA SER A 744 -56.82 -2.70 7.28
C SER A 744 -56.32 -3.81 6.35
N GLY A 745 -55.60 -4.78 6.89
CA GLY A 745 -55.17 -5.98 6.18
C GLY A 745 -55.29 -7.22 7.06
N ASN A 746 -55.92 -8.28 6.54
CA ASN A 746 -55.98 -9.58 7.20
C ASN A 746 -54.59 -10.24 7.17
N LEU A 747 -53.99 -10.41 8.34
CA LEU A 747 -52.84 -11.28 8.53
C LEU A 747 -53.38 -12.69 8.79
N SER A 748 -53.18 -13.60 7.84
CA SER A 748 -53.40 -15.04 7.98
C SER A 748 -52.10 -15.71 7.62
N MET A 749 -51.48 -16.39 8.58
CA MET A 749 -50.26 -17.15 8.38
C MET A 749 -50.59 -18.62 8.63
N ASN A 750 -49.85 -19.55 8.03
CA ASN A 750 -50.13 -20.99 8.12
C ASN A 750 -48.86 -21.83 8.43
N VAL A 751 -48.15 -21.57 9.54
CA VAL A 751 -46.87 -22.24 9.84
C VAL A 751 -47.04 -23.77 9.76
N ASN A 752 -46.26 -24.53 8.98
CA ASN A 752 -46.08 -25.96 9.26
C ASN A 752 -44.63 -26.18 9.63
N HIS A 753 -44.39 -26.92 10.70
CA HIS A 753 -43.08 -27.46 11.01
C HIS A 753 -43.01 -28.91 10.51
N TYR A 754 -41.90 -29.27 9.84
CA TYR A 754 -41.44 -30.66 9.72
C TYR A 754 -40.51 -30.96 10.90
N VAL A 755 -40.91 -31.88 11.77
CA VAL A 755 -40.00 -32.52 12.72
C VAL A 755 -39.57 -33.83 12.08
N ASP A 756 -38.27 -34.02 11.85
CA ASP A 756 -37.75 -35.32 11.40
C ASP A 756 -37.85 -36.32 12.55
N VAL A 757 -38.74 -37.30 12.39
CA VAL A 757 -38.88 -38.45 13.29
C VAL A 757 -38.75 -39.71 12.44
N GLY A 758 -37.51 -40.08 12.09
CA GLY A 758 -37.22 -41.37 11.48
C GLY A 758 -37.71 -41.53 10.04
N GLY A 759 -37.59 -40.50 9.20
CA GLY A 759 -37.68 -40.64 7.75
C GLY A 759 -39.09 -40.70 7.14
N VAL A 760 -40.16 -40.36 7.88
CA VAL A 760 -41.52 -40.19 7.32
C VAL A 760 -42.02 -38.77 7.57
N PRO A 761 -42.23 -37.93 6.52
CA PRO A 761 -42.73 -36.58 6.68
C PRO A 761 -44.25 -36.57 6.95
N VAL A 762 -44.70 -35.95 8.05
CA VAL A 762 -46.12 -35.67 8.31
C VAL A 762 -46.33 -34.16 8.48
N PRO A 763 -47.17 -33.50 7.65
CA PRO A 763 -47.42 -32.06 7.77
C PRO A 763 -48.35 -31.77 8.96
N SER A 764 -47.91 -30.93 9.90
CA SER A 764 -48.82 -30.33 10.90
C SER A 764 -49.18 -28.92 10.44
N LEU A 765 -50.47 -28.64 10.20
CA LEU A 765 -50.95 -27.31 9.80
C LEU A 765 -51.13 -26.41 11.02
N TRP A 766 -50.38 -25.31 11.11
CA TRP A 766 -50.57 -24.26 12.12
C TRP A 766 -51.07 -23.04 11.40
N THR A 767 -51.96 -22.24 11.98
CA THR A 767 -52.46 -20.99 11.36
C THR A 767 -52.30 -19.83 12.32
N ILE A 768 -51.39 -18.87 12.08
CA ILE A 768 -51.26 -17.64 12.86
C ILE A 768 -52.06 -16.53 12.17
N GLY A 769 -53.32 -16.35 12.55
CA GLY A 769 -54.17 -15.26 12.06
C GLY A 769 -54.27 -14.10 13.05
N LYS A 770 -54.25 -12.85 12.55
CA LYS A 770 -54.71 -11.67 13.29
C LYS A 770 -56.22 -11.59 13.15
N THR A 771 -56.94 -11.65 14.26
CA THR A 771 -58.35 -11.27 14.33
C THR A 771 -58.49 -10.21 15.42
N GLY A 772 -58.64 -8.95 15.02
CA GLY A 772 -58.89 -7.84 15.95
C GLY A 772 -58.32 -6.49 15.51
N ASP A 773 -59.09 -5.44 15.79
CA ASP A 773 -58.77 -4.05 15.48
C ASP A 773 -57.68 -3.49 16.40
N ASN A 774 -56.74 -2.78 15.75
CA ASN A 774 -55.72 -1.81 16.15
C ASN A 774 -55.03 -1.75 17.52
N ASP A 775 -55.48 -2.39 18.61
CA ASP A 775 -54.80 -2.27 19.92
C ASP A 775 -54.59 -3.59 20.68
N SER A 776 -54.94 -4.75 20.11
CA SER A 776 -54.70 -6.05 20.74
C SER A 776 -54.50 -7.15 19.68
N PRO A 777 -53.26 -7.46 19.27
CA PRO A 777 -53.04 -8.60 18.38
C PRO A 777 -53.43 -9.90 19.10
N VAL A 778 -54.39 -10.63 18.54
CA VAL A 778 -54.73 -11.99 18.97
C VAL A 778 -53.93 -12.96 18.10
N PHE A 779 -53.03 -13.74 18.70
CA PHE A 779 -52.23 -14.77 18.03
C PHE A 779 -52.92 -16.12 18.17
N THR A 780 -53.52 -16.65 17.11
CA THR A 780 -54.16 -17.97 17.18
C THR A 780 -53.17 -19.08 16.80
N ILE A 781 -53.13 -20.20 17.53
CA ILE A 781 -52.39 -21.41 17.14
C ILE A 781 -53.39 -22.56 17.03
N ASN A 782 -53.72 -22.95 15.80
CA ASN A 782 -54.58 -24.11 15.52
C ASN A 782 -53.73 -25.37 15.31
N ARG A 783 -54.11 -26.50 15.93
CA ARG A 783 -53.58 -27.83 15.55
C ARG A 783 -54.59 -28.49 14.61
N ALA A 784 -54.20 -28.77 13.36
CA ALA A 784 -54.95 -29.71 12.51
C ALA A 784 -54.28 -31.09 12.51
N SER A 785 -54.69 -31.98 13.43
CA SER A 785 -54.44 -33.41 13.30
C SER A 785 -55.71 -34.12 12.87
N ALA A 786 -55.59 -35.21 12.11
CA ALA A 786 -56.71 -36.10 11.82
C ALA A 786 -57.34 -36.55 13.17
N PRO A 787 -58.68 -36.62 13.30
CA PRO A 787 -59.33 -37.00 14.55
C PRO A 787 -58.83 -38.36 15.03
N GLY A 788 -58.13 -38.41 16.17
CA GLY A 788 -57.72 -39.65 16.84
C GLY A 788 -56.22 -40.00 16.84
N ALA A 789 -55.32 -39.20 16.27
CA ALA A 789 -53.88 -39.44 16.38
C ALA A 789 -53.34 -38.99 17.75
N ASN A 790 -53.07 -39.96 18.64
CA ASN A 790 -52.30 -39.78 19.88
C ASN A 790 -50.83 -40.11 19.58
N ASP A 791 -50.11 -39.17 18.99
CA ASP A 791 -48.71 -39.34 18.57
C ASP A 791 -47.68 -38.88 19.62
N GLY A 792 -48.09 -38.27 20.74
CA GLY A 792 -47.20 -38.01 21.88
C GLY A 792 -46.02 -37.07 21.61
N ILE A 793 -45.95 -36.45 20.43
CA ILE A 793 -44.87 -35.56 20.02
C ILE A 793 -45.29 -34.11 20.27
N ASP A 794 -44.58 -33.42 21.16
CA ASP A 794 -44.67 -31.97 21.33
C ASP A 794 -43.90 -31.29 20.20
N ASN A 795 -44.64 -30.73 19.25
CA ASN A 795 -44.15 -30.04 18.07
C ASN A 795 -43.86 -28.54 18.31
N THR A 796 -43.98 -28.04 19.56
CA THR A 796 -43.64 -26.67 19.97
C THR A 796 -42.22 -26.51 20.54
N LYS A 797 -41.44 -27.60 20.60
CA LYS A 797 -40.10 -27.61 21.20
C LYS A 797 -39.21 -26.50 20.63
N GLY A 798 -38.84 -25.52 21.47
CA GLY A 798 -37.96 -24.39 21.12
C GLY A 798 -38.66 -23.09 20.69
N LEU A 799 -39.99 -23.06 20.53
CA LEU A 799 -40.73 -21.88 20.08
C LEU A 799 -40.94 -20.87 21.23
N THR A 800 -40.24 -19.73 21.19
CA THR A 800 -40.52 -18.58 22.07
C THR A 800 -41.47 -17.62 21.36
N LEU A 801 -42.68 -17.44 21.90
CA LEU A 801 -43.68 -16.51 21.39
C LEU A 801 -43.81 -15.33 22.36
N GLU A 802 -43.42 -14.14 21.93
CA GLU A 802 -43.52 -12.91 22.73
C GLU A 802 -44.66 -12.02 22.20
N SER A 803 -45.63 -11.72 23.05
CA SER A 803 -46.71 -10.76 22.77
C SER A 803 -46.61 -9.62 23.77
N ALA A 804 -46.17 -8.46 23.33
CA ALA A 804 -46.23 -7.24 24.13
C ALA A 804 -47.66 -6.68 24.06
N ARG A 805 -48.40 -6.73 25.18
CA ARG A 805 -49.77 -6.16 25.34
C ARG A 805 -50.89 -6.81 24.48
N GLY A 806 -50.66 -7.97 23.88
CA GLY A 806 -51.67 -8.70 23.08
C GLY A 806 -52.22 -9.98 23.75
N ILE A 807 -53.09 -10.70 23.04
CA ILE A 807 -53.68 -11.97 23.49
C ILE A 807 -53.02 -13.15 22.74
N LEU A 808 -52.40 -14.09 23.43
CA LEU A 808 -51.93 -15.35 22.84
C LEU A 808 -53.03 -16.41 22.98
N ARG A 809 -53.61 -16.87 21.87
CA ARG A 809 -54.73 -17.81 21.83
C ARG A 809 -54.35 -19.18 21.27
N TYR A 810 -54.33 -20.20 22.11
CA TYR A 810 -54.16 -21.59 21.66
C TYR A 810 -55.52 -22.23 21.37
N ASN A 811 -55.68 -22.83 20.19
CA ASN A 811 -56.93 -23.42 19.75
C ASN A 811 -56.73 -24.89 19.35
N ALA A 812 -56.71 -25.75 20.37
CA ALA A 812 -56.57 -27.20 20.26
C ALA A 812 -57.50 -27.89 21.27
N PRO A 813 -58.07 -29.08 20.94
CA PRO A 813 -58.92 -29.83 21.88
C PRO A 813 -58.17 -30.34 23.13
N THR A 814 -56.83 -30.34 23.11
CA THR A 814 -55.98 -30.61 24.28
C THR A 814 -54.64 -29.91 24.07
N VAL A 815 -54.16 -29.18 25.08
CA VAL A 815 -52.79 -28.62 25.13
C VAL A 815 -52.07 -29.31 26.28
N THR A 816 -50.95 -29.97 25.99
CA THR A 816 -50.14 -30.70 26.97
C THR A 816 -48.70 -30.21 26.88
N PHE A 817 -48.19 -29.56 27.92
CA PHE A 817 -46.76 -29.27 28.04
C PHE A 817 -46.10 -30.49 28.69
N VAL A 818 -45.28 -31.22 27.94
CA VAL A 818 -44.55 -32.39 28.43
C VAL A 818 -43.06 -32.10 28.36
N SER A 819 -42.40 -31.93 29.51
CA SER A 819 -40.97 -32.26 29.58
C SER A 819 -40.89 -33.79 29.59
N ALA A 820 -40.53 -34.40 28.47
CA ALA A 820 -40.21 -35.82 28.49
C ALA A 820 -38.86 -35.94 29.19
N PHE A 821 -38.84 -36.63 30.33
CA PHE A 821 -37.62 -36.95 31.08
C PHE A 821 -36.68 -37.75 30.18
N ASP A 822 -35.55 -37.16 29.79
CA ASP A 822 -34.39 -37.93 29.33
C ASP A 822 -33.74 -38.56 30.56
N ALA A 823 -33.47 -39.87 30.52
CA ALA A 823 -32.88 -40.58 31.65
C ALA A 823 -31.37 -40.34 31.78
N ASP A 824 -30.75 -39.60 30.85
CA ASP A 824 -29.35 -39.21 30.92
C ASP A 824 -29.15 -37.89 31.72
N PRO A 825 -28.59 -37.94 32.95
CA PRO A 825 -28.36 -36.75 33.77
C PRO A 825 -27.31 -35.77 33.21
N ASN A 826 -26.70 -36.05 32.05
CA ASN A 826 -25.72 -35.16 31.41
C ASN A 826 -26.22 -34.50 30.12
N ASN A 827 -27.48 -34.67 29.70
CA ASN A 827 -28.03 -33.97 28.55
C ASN A 827 -28.59 -32.60 28.96
N TRP A 828 -27.80 -31.53 28.80
CA TRP A 828 -28.15 -30.16 29.25
C TRP A 828 -29.14 -29.44 28.30
N LEU A 829 -29.93 -30.17 27.52
CA LEU A 829 -30.84 -29.64 26.49
C LEU A 829 -32.33 -29.79 26.83
N ASP A 830 -32.67 -29.74 28.12
CA ASP A 830 -34.06 -29.70 28.57
C ASP A 830 -34.67 -28.32 28.27
N GLY A 831 -35.29 -28.23 27.09
CA GLY A 831 -35.95 -27.04 26.57
C GLY A 831 -37.19 -26.66 27.38
N GLU A 832 -37.03 -25.65 28.21
CA GLU A 832 -38.11 -24.95 28.90
C GLU A 832 -38.93 -24.12 27.89
N VAL A 833 -40.22 -24.40 27.72
CA VAL A 833 -41.13 -23.44 27.07
C VAL A 833 -41.30 -22.27 28.04
N ARG A 834 -40.70 -21.11 27.72
CA ARG A 834 -40.77 -19.89 28.53
C ARG A 834 -41.77 -18.90 27.92
N PRO A 835 -43.06 -18.91 28.30
CA PRO A 835 -43.96 -17.83 27.96
C PRO A 835 -43.59 -16.61 28.81
N VAL A 836 -42.93 -15.60 28.22
CA VAL A 836 -42.68 -14.32 28.88
C VAL A 836 -43.87 -13.40 28.62
N LEU A 837 -44.74 -13.24 29.62
CA LEU A 837 -45.89 -12.34 29.56
C LEU A 837 -45.53 -10.97 30.12
N ILE A 838 -45.47 -9.97 29.24
CA ILE A 838 -45.30 -8.56 29.62
C ILE A 838 -46.62 -7.84 29.32
N GLY A 839 -47.57 -7.92 30.25
CA GLY A 839 -48.84 -7.19 30.21
C GLY A 839 -49.86 -7.68 29.17
N GLY A 840 -49.87 -8.98 28.84
CA GLY A 840 -50.81 -9.62 27.89
C GLY A 840 -51.69 -10.71 28.51
N VAL A 841 -52.59 -11.31 27.71
CA VAL A 841 -53.53 -12.38 28.13
C VAL A 841 -53.23 -13.67 27.36
N ILE A 842 -53.23 -14.84 28.01
CA ILE A 842 -53.28 -16.14 27.31
C ILE A 842 -54.72 -16.65 27.31
N ASP A 843 -55.32 -16.76 26.13
CA ASP A 843 -56.70 -17.21 25.95
C ASP A 843 -56.76 -18.55 25.22
N ILE A 844 -56.95 -19.66 25.93
CA ILE A 844 -56.95 -20.98 25.31
C ILE A 844 -58.39 -21.33 24.89
N SER A 845 -58.79 -20.87 23.70
CA SER A 845 -60.07 -21.24 23.09
C SER A 845 -60.06 -22.73 22.81
N THR A 846 -60.83 -23.51 23.54
CA THR A 846 -61.02 -24.92 23.21
C THR A 846 -62.51 -25.16 22.98
N ALA A 847 -62.85 -26.07 22.06
CA ALA A 847 -64.23 -26.51 21.93
C ALA A 847 -64.75 -26.99 23.30
N ALA A 848 -66.02 -26.72 23.61
CA ALA A 848 -66.62 -27.06 24.90
C ALA A 848 -66.31 -28.52 25.32
N GLY A 849 -65.73 -28.71 26.51
CA GLY A 849 -65.35 -30.03 27.04
C GLY A 849 -63.86 -30.42 26.94
N SER A 850 -63.01 -29.52 26.46
CA SER A 850 -61.56 -29.77 26.34
C SER A 850 -60.80 -29.55 27.65
N THR A 851 -59.65 -30.23 27.81
CA THR A 851 -58.86 -30.23 29.06
C THR A 851 -57.49 -29.57 28.86
N PHE A 852 -57.08 -28.70 29.78
CA PHE A 852 -55.73 -28.13 29.81
C PHE A 852 -54.88 -28.84 30.86
N ASN A 853 -53.82 -29.54 30.42
CA ASN A 853 -52.95 -30.33 31.29
C ASN A 853 -51.54 -29.73 31.27
N TYR A 854 -51.03 -29.31 32.41
CA TYR A 854 -49.61 -28.99 32.58
C TYR A 854 -49.00 -30.01 33.54
N LYS A 855 -47.84 -30.56 33.17
CA LYS A 855 -47.04 -31.41 34.06
C LYS A 855 -45.70 -30.71 34.28
N LEU A 856 -45.50 -30.16 35.47
CA LEU A 856 -44.22 -29.57 35.85
C LEU A 856 -43.20 -30.70 36.01
N ALA A 857 -42.00 -30.53 35.44
CA ALA A 857 -40.91 -31.47 35.61
C ALA A 857 -40.56 -31.58 37.11
N THR A 858 -40.62 -32.78 37.66
CA THR A 858 -40.19 -33.04 39.04
C THR A 858 -38.67 -33.09 39.09
N GLN A 859 -38.01 -32.00 39.48
CA GLN A 859 -36.67 -32.05 40.03
C GLN A 859 -36.76 -31.78 41.54
N ILE A 860 -36.41 -32.78 42.34
CA ILE A 860 -36.47 -32.70 43.80
C ILE A 860 -35.40 -31.69 44.28
N GLY A 861 -35.82 -30.57 44.87
CA GLY A 861 -34.94 -29.69 45.66
C GLY A 861 -34.85 -28.21 45.30
N TRP A 862 -35.47 -27.74 44.20
CA TRP A 862 -35.47 -26.31 43.84
C TRP A 862 -36.90 -25.79 43.69
N GLY A 863 -37.19 -24.63 44.27
CA GLY A 863 -38.51 -24.00 44.18
C GLY A 863 -38.88 -23.68 42.73
N GLN A 864 -40.06 -24.11 42.29
CA GLN A 864 -40.60 -23.87 40.95
C GLN A 864 -41.17 -22.44 40.88
N VAL A 865 -40.77 -21.64 39.89
CA VAL A 865 -41.26 -20.25 39.73
C VAL A 865 -41.84 -20.07 38.33
N LEU A 866 -43.15 -19.84 38.23
CA LEU A 866 -43.77 -19.20 37.06
C LEU A 866 -43.49 -17.69 37.18
N GLN A 867 -42.66 -17.12 36.30
CA GLN A 867 -42.33 -15.68 36.32
C GLN A 867 -43.04 -14.95 35.17
N GLY A 868 -43.94 -14.01 35.48
CA GLY A 868 -44.57 -13.14 34.48
C GLY A 868 -45.87 -12.48 34.98
N TRP A 869 -46.26 -11.35 34.37
CA TRP A 869 -47.47 -10.59 34.70
C TRP A 869 -48.53 -10.81 33.60
N GLY A 870 -49.63 -11.51 33.89
CA GLY A 870 -50.74 -11.74 32.94
C GLY A 870 -51.87 -12.65 33.46
N GLN A 871 -53.06 -12.58 32.84
CA GLN A 871 -54.21 -13.44 33.14
C GLN A 871 -54.18 -14.75 32.33
N VAL A 872 -54.50 -15.88 32.97
CA VAL A 872 -54.59 -17.22 32.35
C VAL A 872 -56.05 -17.69 32.34
N GLY A 873 -56.64 -17.85 31.14
CA GLY A 873 -57.96 -18.46 30.93
C GLY A 873 -59.15 -17.55 31.22
N THR A 874 -59.78 -16.99 30.18
CA THR A 874 -60.92 -16.06 30.32
C THR A 874 -62.24 -16.57 29.75
N SER A 875 -62.31 -17.82 29.26
CA SER A 875 -63.57 -18.38 28.74
C SER A 875 -64.41 -18.97 29.87
N THR A 876 -65.71 -18.64 29.88
CA THR A 876 -66.72 -18.98 30.91
C THR A 876 -67.06 -20.47 31.02
N SER A 877 -66.29 -21.38 30.40
CA SER A 877 -66.56 -22.83 30.37
C SER A 877 -65.30 -23.71 30.39
N GLN A 878 -64.17 -23.23 30.95
CA GLN A 878 -62.93 -24.00 31.07
C GLN A 878 -62.83 -24.81 32.37
N ARG A 879 -62.24 -26.01 32.29
CA ARG A 879 -61.80 -26.82 33.44
C ARG A 879 -60.27 -26.82 33.49
N HIS A 880 -59.70 -26.16 34.49
CA HIS A 880 -58.26 -26.15 34.76
C HIS A 880 -57.93 -27.26 35.78
N VAL A 881 -57.03 -28.19 35.44
CA VAL A 881 -56.56 -29.22 36.37
C VAL A 881 -55.14 -28.89 36.77
N ILE A 882 -54.97 -28.49 38.03
CA ILE A 882 -53.68 -28.15 38.66
C ILE A 882 -53.22 -29.36 39.49
N PRO A 883 -52.15 -30.07 39.12
CA PRO A 883 -51.55 -31.07 40.01
C PRO A 883 -50.97 -30.36 41.24
N ALA A 884 -51.43 -30.75 42.44
CA ALA A 884 -51.22 -30.00 43.68
C ALA A 884 -49.84 -30.21 44.36
N GLU A 885 -48.77 -30.41 43.58
CA GLU A 885 -47.41 -30.49 44.11
C GLU A 885 -46.63 -29.23 43.74
N GLY A 886 -46.37 -28.38 44.75
CA GLY A 886 -45.33 -27.33 44.66
C GLY A 886 -45.70 -25.97 44.03
N LEU A 887 -46.99 -25.66 43.81
CA LEU A 887 -47.38 -24.40 43.17
C LEU A 887 -47.22 -23.18 44.12
N THR A 888 -46.39 -22.21 43.74
CA THR A 888 -46.33 -20.86 44.34
C THR A 888 -46.79 -19.83 43.30
N LEU A 889 -47.85 -19.07 43.62
CA LEU A 889 -48.38 -18.00 42.76
C LEU A 889 -48.03 -16.64 43.36
N TYR A 890 -47.46 -15.72 42.57
CA TYR A 890 -47.23 -14.33 42.96
C TYR A 890 -48.23 -13.43 42.22
N GLY A 891 -48.98 -12.60 42.96
CA GLY A 891 -49.84 -11.57 42.39
C GLY A 891 -49.75 -10.31 43.24
N ASN A 892 -49.32 -9.20 42.62
CA ASN A 892 -49.40 -7.86 43.21
C ASN A 892 -50.31 -7.02 42.32
N ASP A 893 -51.36 -6.41 42.86
CA ASP A 893 -52.23 -5.52 42.09
C ASP A 893 -51.71 -4.08 42.23
N GLY A 894 -51.27 -3.49 41.11
CA GLY A 894 -50.92 -2.08 41.03
C GLY A 894 -52.14 -1.14 41.04
N SER A 895 -53.36 -1.63 41.25
CA SER A 895 -54.56 -0.81 41.28
C SER A 895 -55.54 -1.24 42.37
N ALA A 896 -55.89 -0.32 43.27
CA ALA A 896 -56.92 -0.55 44.26
C ALA A 896 -58.29 -0.71 43.57
N ALA A 897 -59.01 -1.77 43.95
CA ALA A 897 -60.45 -2.02 43.76
C ALA A 897 -60.90 -3.00 42.65
N SER A 898 -60.49 -4.27 42.72
CA SER A 898 -61.39 -5.36 42.29
C SER A 898 -61.26 -6.61 43.18
N THR A 899 -62.39 -7.09 43.71
CA THR A 899 -62.50 -8.33 44.48
C THR A 899 -62.46 -9.52 43.54
N GLN A 900 -61.30 -10.19 43.43
CA GLN A 900 -61.16 -11.43 42.68
C GLN A 900 -61.13 -12.64 43.62
N VAL A 901 -61.97 -13.63 43.33
CA VAL A 901 -62.03 -14.90 44.07
C VAL A 901 -61.16 -15.92 43.34
N LEU A 902 -60.07 -16.37 43.97
CA LEU A 902 -59.29 -17.51 43.50
C LEU A 902 -59.97 -18.81 43.98
N THR A 903 -60.69 -19.52 43.10
CA THR A 903 -61.34 -20.80 43.42
C THR A 903 -60.46 -21.97 43.01
N PHE A 904 -60.01 -22.78 43.98
CA PHE A 904 -59.36 -24.06 43.72
C PHE A 904 -60.42 -25.17 43.58
N MET A 905 -60.40 -25.93 42.50
CA MET A 905 -61.22 -27.14 42.35
C MET A 905 -60.31 -28.34 42.10
N GLY A 906 -60.26 -29.27 43.05
CA GLY A 906 -59.55 -30.54 42.93
C GLY A 906 -60.20 -31.62 43.79
N THR A 907 -60.10 -32.88 43.37
CA THR A 907 -60.41 -34.05 44.20
C THR A 907 -59.21 -34.33 45.11
N LEU A 908 -59.44 -34.41 46.41
CA LEU A 908 -58.44 -34.77 47.41
C LEU A 908 -58.06 -36.25 47.22
N ASP A 909 -56.78 -36.55 47.04
CA ASP A 909 -56.30 -37.93 47.15
C ASP A 909 -56.32 -38.32 48.64
N GLU A 910 -57.27 -39.19 48.99
CA GLU A 910 -57.50 -39.62 50.37
C GLU A 910 -56.35 -40.46 50.94
N THR A 911 -55.39 -40.91 50.12
CA THR A 911 -54.26 -41.71 50.61
C THR A 911 -53.19 -40.91 51.34
N LEU A 912 -53.11 -39.58 51.15
CA LEU A 912 -52.08 -38.73 51.78
C LEU A 912 -52.63 -37.71 52.79
N GLY A 913 -53.95 -37.58 52.93
CA GLY A 913 -54.61 -36.89 54.05
C GLY A 913 -54.22 -35.42 54.29
N GLN A 914 -53.52 -34.74 53.37
CA GLN A 914 -53.08 -33.35 53.53
C GLN A 914 -53.08 -32.58 52.20
N LEU A 915 -53.82 -31.47 52.17
CA LEU A 915 -53.64 -30.38 51.20
C LEU A 915 -52.89 -29.26 51.90
N ARG A 916 -51.65 -28.96 51.48
CA ARG A 916 -50.90 -27.80 51.98
C ARG A 916 -50.99 -26.66 50.97
N ILE A 917 -51.77 -25.63 51.30
CA ILE A 917 -51.81 -24.36 50.58
C ILE A 917 -50.97 -23.36 51.37
N ARG A 918 -49.98 -22.72 50.73
CA ARG A 918 -49.24 -21.59 51.32
C ARG A 918 -49.69 -20.32 50.60
N ILE A 919 -50.37 -19.43 51.31
CA ILE A 919 -50.77 -18.12 50.80
C ILE A 919 -49.72 -17.13 51.25
N GLY A 920 -48.91 -16.62 50.33
CA GLY A 920 -48.00 -15.50 50.59
C GLY A 920 -48.70 -14.17 50.34
N ASP A 921 -48.44 -13.20 51.21
CA ASP A 921 -48.58 -11.75 51.06
C ASP A 921 -49.81 -11.29 50.25
N ASN A 922 -51.01 -11.40 50.79
CA ASN A 922 -52.15 -10.63 50.26
C ASN A 922 -53.22 -10.34 51.33
N ASP A 923 -53.51 -9.05 51.51
CA ASP A 923 -54.60 -8.54 52.33
C ASP A 923 -55.95 -9.04 51.77
N GLY A 924 -56.59 -10.01 52.44
CA GLY A 924 -58.01 -10.31 52.25
C GLY A 924 -58.38 -11.57 51.44
N VAL A 925 -57.73 -12.72 51.67
CA VAL A 925 -58.22 -13.99 51.11
C VAL A 925 -59.43 -14.53 51.90
N ARG A 926 -60.61 -14.61 51.27
CA ARG A 926 -61.77 -15.38 51.78
C ARG A 926 -61.81 -16.76 51.11
N LEU A 927 -61.74 -17.82 51.90
CA LEU A 927 -61.98 -19.20 51.46
C LEU A 927 -63.48 -19.51 51.57
N GLY A 928 -64.18 -19.58 50.45
CA GLY A 928 -65.59 -20.01 50.38
C GLY A 928 -65.68 -21.50 50.02
N LEU A 929 -66.35 -22.31 50.85
CA LEU A 929 -66.72 -23.68 50.48
C LEU A 929 -68.03 -23.66 49.67
N PRO A 930 -68.17 -24.47 48.61
CA PRO A 930 -69.37 -24.47 47.77
C PRO A 930 -70.60 -24.96 48.56
N SER A 931 -71.63 -24.14 48.66
CA SER A 931 -72.88 -24.50 49.31
C SER A 931 -73.82 -25.23 48.35
N THR A 932 -73.74 -26.55 48.28
CA THR A 932 -74.91 -27.38 47.95
C THR A 932 -74.83 -28.71 48.70
N THR A 933 -75.90 -29.00 49.43
CA THR A 933 -76.14 -30.08 50.39
C THR A 933 -75.88 -31.50 49.86
N ALA A 934 -74.83 -32.17 50.36
CA ALA A 934 -74.83 -33.54 50.91
C ALA A 934 -73.41 -34.01 51.32
N SER A 935 -73.30 -34.54 52.55
CA SER A 935 -72.16 -35.23 53.20
C SER A 935 -71.14 -34.39 54.02
N PRO A 936 -70.70 -34.90 55.20
CA PRO A 936 -70.11 -34.08 56.25
C PRO A 936 -68.58 -34.04 56.14
N TYR A 937 -68.03 -32.98 55.56
CA TYR A 937 -66.59 -32.71 55.68
C TYR A 937 -66.31 -32.02 57.01
N VAL A 938 -65.94 -32.80 58.03
CA VAL A 938 -65.47 -32.28 59.32
C VAL A 938 -63.99 -31.93 59.19
N MET A 939 -63.68 -30.65 58.99
CA MET A 939 -62.31 -30.13 59.13
C MET A 939 -61.89 -30.20 60.60
N ARG A 940 -60.74 -30.84 60.89
CA ARG A 940 -60.15 -30.82 62.25
C ARG A 940 -59.24 -29.59 62.40
N PRO A 941 -59.13 -29.00 63.61
CA PRO A 941 -58.20 -27.89 63.85
C PRO A 941 -56.76 -28.27 63.44
N GLY A 942 -56.11 -27.44 62.61
CA GLY A 942 -54.71 -27.59 62.20
C GLY A 942 -54.41 -27.89 60.71
N GLN A 943 -55.43 -28.03 59.85
CA GLN A 943 -55.22 -28.34 58.42
C GLN A 943 -55.02 -27.13 57.48
N ILE A 944 -55.11 -25.90 58.01
CA ILE A 944 -54.69 -24.67 57.32
C ILE A 944 -53.71 -23.97 58.24
N THR A 945 -52.49 -23.73 57.78
CA THR A 945 -51.51 -22.90 58.49
C THR A 945 -51.36 -21.60 57.73
N ALA A 946 -51.94 -20.52 58.26
CA ALA A 946 -51.65 -19.15 57.83
C ALA A 946 -50.53 -18.61 58.73
N ASP A 947 -49.40 -18.23 58.14
CA ASP A 947 -48.32 -17.55 58.86
C ASP A 947 -48.55 -16.03 58.72
N LEU A 948 -49.03 -15.39 59.80
CA LEU A 948 -49.33 -13.97 59.83
C LEU A 948 -48.09 -13.21 60.33
N GLN A 949 -47.38 -12.52 59.44
CA GLN A 949 -46.11 -11.87 59.81
C GLN A 949 -46.27 -10.50 60.52
N THR A 950 -47.48 -9.94 60.66
CA THR A 950 -47.69 -8.68 61.41
C THR A 950 -48.99 -8.67 62.20
N ALA A 951 -48.91 -8.37 63.50
CA ALA A 951 -49.99 -8.42 64.50
C ALA A 951 -51.11 -7.35 64.34
N ALA A 952 -51.30 -6.79 63.16
CA ALA A 952 -52.22 -5.68 62.95
C ALA A 952 -53.00 -5.85 61.63
N LYS A 953 -53.96 -6.78 61.63
CA LYS A 953 -55.26 -6.75 60.90
C LYS A 953 -55.85 -8.17 60.92
N ASN A 954 -57.10 -8.26 61.38
CA ASN A 954 -57.88 -9.50 61.49
C ASN A 954 -58.39 -9.99 60.13
#